data_AF-A0A532UHS7-F1
#
_entry.id   AF-A0A532UHS7-F1
#
_cell.length_a   1.000
_cell.length_b   1.000
_cell.length_c   1.000
_cell.angle_alpha   90.00
_cell.angle_beta   90.00
_cell.angle_gamma   90.00
#
_symmetry.space_group_name_H-M   'P 1'
#
loop_
_entity.id
_entity.type
_entity.pdbx_description
1 polymer ?
#
loop_
_entity_poly.entity_id
_entity_poly.type
_entity_poly.pdbx_seq_one_letter_code
_entity_poly.pdbx_strand_id
1 'polypeptide(L)'
;MACKQTVKSSFAGVCIACIWAALSLCTYTAASVAETSRHAVTREHPRLLGSRQRLQELAHQRQQAYERVVRVAREQKADDHVKMISMALVCTIERDKQLGKRAVQMAMKYVNGPIRKGHTAFAHDLARCALVYDLCHEYWTERERERFHEYINKTVDANVRSETHVFHNGWYGYKHWGIGLACYATYYENQRARKILNTLEQEWRTRAAPALELAGDGGGWAEGYYVNYWLYEWLFFCEVARHCEGIDYYSMAPKFFRNRAIASMFEAYPGIKTYNSRRSIPIGDGGGRTFGGDRDKVLSARRILANYLRNDPSHQVVHAFNETTPRSSVGVYAYKDFLWRDTTVEESDLKGFKLSHISPGPGYVYARSSWDQDATYFFFKCGDRFTAHQHLDVGHFLIYKHQELAGDGGHYDSFGSSHDVNYHLRTIAHNTILVHDPSETWSRIRAGSVSGNDGGQHHSWPHHNGAVTDADAWREGEELYDIADILAFEDRGAYMYVAGDCTRAYSPKKLVYFTRQIVFLRPGTFVIFDRVRSKEPNFKKTWLLQAMKAPTRAGPDLIITNGKGQLFIQTLLPRNAEVKLVEGSQLYRYGGKTYSPKRNTGPAPECRIEVSPSRQSNVDYFLHVLTATDAETGIANRAQADIDDGQITVNIGETSITFLTAEVGGHISENGGGRVELATPPLIGGLKSTLRSRTTPAADGTSDTAQIPEKISSLFEPPPEFADDFGDYRSPLVFNDGTAVKTPANWSRRRREIIASWEAIMGSWPPLIDKPRIEYLTEERRENFTQHRVSVEIAPDRQTVGGYLLVPDGKGPFPAVLVVYYDAETGAGLGKELRDFALQLVKRGFVTLSIGTPDFCSLQAPYKPLCQTQFQPLSALAYVAANCHTALADLKQVDPERIGVMGHSYGGKWAMFASCLYEKFACTAWSDPGIVFDESRANVNYWEPWYLGYESDRQRRRGIPNATNPRTGAYKKLLLEGHDLHELHALMAPRPFFVSGGSEDTSERWKTLNHTIAVNNLLGYENRVAMANRKGHAPTAESNEQIYLFFEFFLKGAN
;
A
#
# COMPACT_ATOMS: atom_id res chain seq x y z
N MET A 1 -6.67 -5.05 -77.36
CA MET A 1 -6.78 -5.90 -76.15
C MET A 1 -5.48 -5.80 -75.38
N ALA A 2 -5.42 -5.61 -74.07
CA ALA A 2 -6.47 -5.28 -73.12
C ALA A 2 -5.82 -4.72 -71.84
N CYS A 3 -6.43 -3.62 -71.41
CA CYS A 3 -6.61 -3.06 -70.07
C CYS A 3 -5.59 -3.29 -68.93
N LYS A 4 -5.20 -2.14 -68.38
CA LYS A 4 -4.42 -1.86 -67.19
C LYS A 4 -5.33 -1.64 -65.96
N GLN A 5 -4.91 -2.25 -64.85
CA GLN A 5 -4.73 -1.67 -63.51
C GLN A 5 -5.91 -1.34 -62.56
N THR A 6 -5.75 -1.94 -61.36
CA THR A 6 -6.03 -1.45 -59.98
C THR A 6 -7.45 -1.57 -59.39
N VAL A 7 -7.60 -2.35 -58.31
CA VAL A 7 -7.76 -1.87 -56.91
C VAL A 7 -7.82 -3.07 -55.93
N LYS A 8 -7.31 -2.78 -54.73
CA LYS A 8 -7.13 -3.59 -53.51
C LYS A 8 -8.44 -4.12 -52.87
N SER A 9 -8.21 -5.04 -51.93
CA SER A 9 -8.97 -5.35 -50.70
C SER A 9 -9.92 -6.54 -50.75
N SER A 10 -9.54 -7.62 -50.05
CA SER A 10 -10.40 -8.63 -49.41
C SER A 10 -9.59 -9.89 -49.08
N PHE A 11 -8.71 -9.83 -48.07
CA PHE A 11 -8.24 -11.03 -47.35
C PHE A 11 -7.94 -10.65 -45.89
N ALA A 12 -8.96 -10.09 -45.22
CA ALA A 12 -8.95 -9.72 -43.81
C ALA A 12 -10.17 -10.32 -43.10
N GLY A 13 -10.31 -11.65 -43.19
CA GLY A 13 -11.53 -12.33 -42.70
C GLY A 13 -11.36 -13.66 -41.96
N VAL A 14 -10.20 -14.33 -42.01
CA VAL A 14 -10.11 -15.71 -41.46
C VAL A 14 -8.89 -15.97 -40.54
N CYS A 15 -7.84 -15.13 -40.54
CA CYS A 15 -6.68 -15.35 -39.64
C CYS A 15 -6.72 -14.54 -38.32
N ILE A 16 -7.77 -13.75 -38.07
CA ILE A 16 -7.91 -12.95 -36.84
C ILE A 16 -8.59 -13.73 -35.69
N ALA A 17 -9.25 -14.85 -35.99
CA ALA A 17 -9.93 -15.67 -34.98
C ALA A 17 -8.98 -16.58 -34.16
N CYS A 18 -7.79 -16.90 -34.68
CA CYS A 18 -6.84 -17.77 -33.97
C CYS A 18 -5.81 -17.01 -33.09
N ILE A 19 -5.63 -15.70 -33.30
CA ILE A 19 -4.64 -14.89 -32.56
C ILE A 19 -5.24 -14.26 -31.29
N TRP A 20 -6.56 -14.11 -31.21
CA TRP A 20 -7.26 -13.72 -29.98
C TRP A 20 -7.32 -14.85 -28.93
N ALA A 21 -7.15 -16.10 -29.34
CA ALA A 21 -7.07 -17.23 -28.42
C ALA A 21 -5.72 -17.31 -27.67
N ALA A 22 -4.63 -16.80 -28.25
CA ALA A 22 -3.29 -16.89 -27.66
C ALA A 22 -2.95 -15.76 -26.67
N LEU A 23 -3.53 -14.56 -26.85
CA LEU A 23 -3.45 -13.46 -25.88
C LEU A 23 -4.31 -13.67 -24.62
N SER A 24 -5.12 -14.72 -24.62
CA SER A 24 -5.93 -15.15 -23.46
C SER A 24 -5.18 -16.12 -22.52
N LEU A 25 -3.94 -16.50 -22.85
CA LEU A 25 -3.16 -17.47 -22.05
C LEU A 25 -2.12 -16.84 -21.10
N CYS A 26 -1.80 -15.55 -21.22
CA CYS A 26 -0.81 -14.90 -20.33
C CYS A 26 -1.43 -14.22 -19.09
N THR A 27 -2.74 -14.36 -18.86
CA THR A 27 -3.42 -13.97 -17.61
C THR A 27 -3.50 -15.11 -16.58
N TYR A 28 -2.85 -16.26 -16.85
CA TYR A 28 -2.99 -17.49 -16.05
C TYR A 28 -1.98 -17.67 -14.90
N THR A 29 -0.92 -16.85 -14.77
CA THR A 29 0.15 -17.14 -13.79
C THR A 29 -0.03 -16.51 -12.41
N ALA A 30 -0.99 -15.59 -12.22
CA ALA A 30 -1.49 -15.22 -10.88
C ALA A 30 -2.67 -16.09 -10.41
N ALA A 31 -3.22 -16.94 -11.30
CA ALA A 31 -4.26 -17.91 -10.97
C ALA A 31 -3.68 -19.20 -10.35
N SER A 32 -2.44 -19.58 -10.69
CA SER A 32 -1.91 -20.90 -10.35
C SER A 32 -1.46 -21.09 -8.89
N VAL A 33 -1.12 -20.03 -8.14
CA VAL A 33 -0.89 -20.15 -6.68
C VAL A 33 -2.22 -20.35 -5.93
N ALA A 34 -3.31 -19.79 -6.45
CA ALA A 34 -4.67 -19.99 -5.94
C ALA A 34 -5.34 -21.29 -6.43
N GLU A 35 -4.73 -22.02 -7.36
CA GLU A 35 -5.23 -23.32 -7.85
C GLU A 35 -4.79 -24.50 -6.98
N THR A 36 -3.72 -24.38 -6.21
CA THR A 36 -3.16 -25.51 -5.44
C THR A 36 -3.98 -25.92 -4.19
N SER A 37 -4.99 -25.15 -3.80
CA SER A 37 -5.90 -25.46 -2.68
C SER A 37 -7.38 -25.55 -3.06
N ARG A 38 -7.74 -25.45 -4.35
CA ARG A 38 -9.15 -25.55 -4.73
C ARG A 38 -9.65 -26.96 -4.53
N HIS A 39 -10.85 -27.06 -3.98
CA HIS A 39 -11.56 -28.32 -3.84
C HIS A 39 -12.92 -28.21 -4.52
N ALA A 40 -13.46 -29.36 -4.93
CA ALA A 40 -14.76 -29.40 -5.58
C ALA A 40 -15.85 -28.92 -4.61
N VAL A 41 -16.73 -28.04 -5.11
CA VAL A 41 -17.89 -27.57 -4.34
C VAL A 41 -18.74 -28.76 -3.90
N THR A 42 -19.04 -28.87 -2.61
CA THR A 42 -19.87 -29.97 -2.10
C THR A 42 -21.25 -29.99 -2.74
N ARG A 43 -21.76 -31.18 -3.08
CA ARG A 43 -23.10 -31.35 -3.69
C ARG A 43 -24.25 -31.23 -2.70
N GLU A 44 -23.98 -31.42 -1.42
CA GLU A 44 -24.99 -31.41 -0.37
C GLU A 44 -25.34 -29.99 0.08
N HIS A 45 -26.52 -29.85 0.68
CA HIS A 45 -26.97 -28.64 1.35
C HIS A 45 -27.14 -28.93 2.86
N PRO A 46 -26.84 -27.96 3.73
CA PRO A 46 -26.26 -26.64 3.43
C PRO A 46 -24.76 -26.73 3.09
N ARG A 47 -24.28 -25.75 2.31
CA ARG A 47 -22.85 -25.62 1.96
C ARG A 47 -22.28 -24.23 2.22
N LEU A 48 -23.08 -23.16 2.11
CA LEU A 48 -22.57 -21.80 2.19
C LEU A 48 -21.89 -21.55 3.54
N LEU A 49 -22.51 -22.03 4.62
CA LEU A 49 -21.99 -21.90 5.99
C LEU A 49 -21.47 -23.24 6.52
N GLY A 50 -21.07 -24.15 5.63
CA GLY A 50 -20.68 -25.52 5.95
C GLY A 50 -21.87 -26.45 6.27
N SER A 51 -21.55 -27.69 6.63
CA SER A 51 -22.55 -28.74 6.84
C SER A 51 -23.49 -28.45 8.01
N ARG A 52 -24.66 -29.10 8.01
CA ARG A 52 -25.60 -29.06 9.14
C ARG A 52 -24.93 -29.45 10.46
N GLN A 53 -24.13 -30.52 10.44
CA GLN A 53 -23.41 -31.01 11.61
C GLN A 53 -22.50 -29.92 12.19
N ARG A 54 -21.71 -29.25 11.34
CA ARG A 54 -20.87 -28.13 11.76
C ARG A 54 -21.67 -27.00 12.40
N LEU A 55 -22.83 -26.66 11.85
CA LEU A 55 -23.69 -25.61 12.40
C LEU A 55 -24.31 -26.01 13.75
N GLN A 56 -24.61 -27.30 13.95
CA GLN A 56 -25.06 -27.84 15.24
C GLN A 56 -23.93 -27.80 16.29
N GLU A 57 -22.73 -28.23 15.91
CA GLU A 57 -21.53 -28.11 16.77
C GLU A 57 -21.26 -26.65 17.15
N LEU A 58 -21.38 -25.72 16.20
CA LEU A 58 -21.24 -24.29 16.46
C LEU A 58 -22.31 -23.76 17.41
N ALA A 59 -23.55 -24.24 17.30
CA ALA A 59 -24.65 -23.89 18.21
C ALA A 59 -24.37 -24.34 19.64
N HIS A 60 -23.75 -25.52 19.82
CA HIS A 60 -23.29 -25.97 21.14
C HIS A 60 -22.13 -25.11 21.66
N GLN A 61 -21.11 -24.86 20.83
CA GLN A 61 -19.94 -24.06 21.22
C GLN A 61 -20.30 -22.60 21.55
N ARG A 62 -21.33 -22.05 20.90
CA ARG A 62 -21.73 -20.63 21.01
C ARG A 62 -23.18 -20.48 21.48
N GLN A 63 -23.56 -21.26 22.49
CA GLN A 63 -24.94 -21.39 22.98
C GLN A 63 -25.63 -20.04 23.22
N GLN A 64 -25.01 -19.11 23.95
CA GLN A 64 -25.63 -17.80 24.26
C GLN A 64 -25.90 -16.94 23.01
N ALA A 65 -25.00 -16.99 22.01
CA ALA A 65 -25.21 -16.29 20.75
C ALA A 65 -26.30 -16.98 19.93
N TYR A 66 -26.33 -18.31 19.94
CA TYR A 66 -27.34 -19.11 19.25
C TYR A 66 -28.75 -18.91 19.84
N GLU A 67 -28.91 -18.88 21.16
CA GLU A 67 -30.19 -18.58 21.82
C GLU A 67 -30.76 -17.22 21.40
N ARG A 68 -29.89 -16.22 21.18
CA ARG A 68 -30.32 -14.93 20.61
C ARG A 68 -30.81 -15.08 19.18
N VAL A 69 -30.16 -15.90 18.35
CA VAL A 69 -30.64 -16.21 16.99
C VAL A 69 -32.01 -16.88 17.04
N VAL A 70 -32.23 -17.81 17.96
CA VAL A 70 -33.53 -18.48 18.18
C VAL A 70 -34.62 -17.47 18.55
N ARG A 71 -34.36 -16.57 19.51
CA ARG A 71 -35.30 -15.49 19.87
C ARG A 71 -35.62 -14.60 18.68
N VAL A 72 -34.62 -14.24 17.88
CA VAL A 72 -34.84 -13.46 16.65
C VAL A 72 -35.71 -14.23 15.65
N ALA A 73 -35.47 -15.51 15.45
CA ALA A 73 -36.24 -16.34 14.53
C ALA A 73 -37.70 -16.49 14.97
N ARG A 74 -37.95 -16.80 16.25
CA ARG A 74 -39.27 -17.19 16.77
C ARG A 74 -40.11 -16.02 17.29
N GLU A 75 -39.49 -15.07 18.00
CA GLU A 75 -40.22 -14.13 18.87
C GLU A 75 -40.07 -12.67 18.44
N GLN A 76 -38.85 -12.23 18.13
CA GLN A 76 -38.57 -10.81 17.96
C GLN A 76 -39.05 -10.28 16.60
N LYS A 77 -39.45 -9.00 16.59
CA LYS A 77 -39.59 -8.21 15.37
C LYS A 77 -38.19 -7.86 14.86
N ALA A 78 -37.95 -8.11 13.57
CA ALA A 78 -36.72 -7.79 12.88
C ALA A 78 -37.05 -7.41 11.43
N ASP A 79 -36.17 -6.69 10.75
CA ASP A 79 -36.27 -6.54 9.30
C ASP A 79 -36.10 -7.88 8.57
N ASP A 80 -36.54 -7.93 7.31
CA ASP A 80 -36.52 -9.15 6.51
C ASP A 80 -35.12 -9.78 6.42
N HIS A 81 -34.06 -8.97 6.37
CA HIS A 81 -32.70 -9.47 6.20
C HIS A 81 -32.29 -10.30 7.44
N VAL A 82 -32.45 -9.73 8.63
CA VAL A 82 -32.07 -10.42 9.88
C VAL A 82 -33.03 -11.57 10.20
N LYS A 83 -34.33 -11.38 9.93
CA LYS A 83 -35.36 -12.39 10.20
C LYS A 83 -35.17 -13.64 9.35
N MET A 84 -34.95 -13.48 8.04
CA MET A 84 -34.77 -14.60 7.11
C MET A 84 -33.53 -15.43 7.45
N ILE A 85 -32.39 -14.77 7.71
CA ILE A 85 -31.14 -15.45 8.07
C ILE A 85 -31.31 -16.24 9.38
N SER A 86 -31.94 -15.63 10.39
CA SER A 86 -32.14 -16.29 11.70
C SER A 86 -33.08 -17.48 11.59
N MET A 87 -34.20 -17.36 10.87
CA MET A 87 -35.12 -18.49 10.65
C MET A 87 -34.43 -19.63 9.89
N ALA A 88 -33.61 -19.31 8.89
CA ALA A 88 -32.91 -20.30 8.08
C ALA A 88 -31.85 -21.07 8.90
N LEU A 89 -31.10 -20.37 9.75
CA LEU A 89 -30.15 -20.99 10.67
C LEU A 89 -30.85 -21.93 11.67
N VAL A 90 -31.92 -21.47 12.32
CA VAL A 90 -32.68 -22.29 13.29
C VAL A 90 -33.33 -23.48 12.60
N CYS A 91 -33.93 -23.28 11.43
CA CYS A 91 -34.47 -24.33 10.59
C CYS A 91 -33.41 -25.42 10.32
N THR A 92 -32.20 -25.03 9.92
CA THR A 92 -31.12 -25.99 9.61
C THR A 92 -30.67 -26.77 10.83
N ILE A 93 -30.44 -26.07 11.96
CA ILE A 93 -29.85 -26.61 13.17
C ILE A 93 -30.84 -27.49 13.94
N GLU A 94 -32.10 -27.05 14.07
CA GLU A 94 -33.16 -27.73 14.84
C GLU A 94 -34.11 -28.57 13.96
N ARG A 95 -33.97 -28.51 12.63
CA ARG A 95 -34.91 -29.13 11.66
C ARG A 95 -36.35 -28.62 11.80
N ASP A 96 -36.50 -27.34 12.12
CA ASP A 96 -37.80 -26.68 12.27
C ASP A 96 -38.46 -26.42 10.91
N LYS A 97 -39.31 -27.36 10.48
CA LYS A 97 -40.05 -27.30 9.21
C LYS A 97 -40.94 -26.07 9.06
N GLN A 98 -41.52 -25.55 10.15
CA GLN A 98 -42.41 -24.40 10.12
C GLN A 98 -41.61 -23.13 9.79
N LEU A 99 -40.49 -22.93 10.50
CA LEU A 99 -39.57 -21.83 10.21
C LEU A 99 -38.96 -21.93 8.82
N GLY A 100 -38.59 -23.14 8.37
CA GLY A 100 -38.10 -23.39 7.03
C GLY A 100 -39.08 -22.92 5.95
N LYS A 101 -40.33 -23.42 5.98
CA LYS A 101 -41.38 -23.00 5.04
C LYS A 101 -41.67 -21.50 5.07
N ARG A 102 -41.68 -20.89 6.26
CA ARG A 102 -41.88 -19.44 6.41
C ARG A 102 -40.73 -18.64 5.80
N ALA A 103 -39.48 -19.09 5.98
CA ALA A 103 -38.32 -18.46 5.36
C ALA A 103 -38.40 -18.54 3.83
N VAL A 104 -38.77 -19.70 3.27
CA VAL A 104 -38.99 -19.87 1.81
C VAL A 104 -40.09 -18.93 1.32
N GLN A 105 -41.23 -18.84 2.01
CA GLN A 105 -42.30 -17.92 1.65
C GLN A 105 -41.83 -16.45 1.60
N MET A 106 -41.02 -16.03 2.58
CA MET A 106 -40.42 -14.70 2.59
C MET A 106 -39.43 -14.50 1.43
N ALA A 107 -38.60 -15.49 1.12
CA ALA A 107 -37.70 -15.45 -0.03
C ALA A 107 -38.48 -15.31 -1.35
N MET A 108 -39.57 -16.06 -1.51
CA MET A 108 -40.41 -16.01 -2.70
C MET A 108 -41.06 -14.65 -2.94
N LYS A 109 -41.26 -13.81 -1.91
CA LYS A 109 -41.70 -12.41 -2.07
C LYS A 109 -40.70 -11.59 -2.89
N TYR A 110 -39.40 -11.83 -2.71
CA TYR A 110 -38.34 -11.17 -3.47
C TYR A 110 -38.17 -11.78 -4.86
N VAL A 111 -38.18 -13.10 -4.97
CA VAL A 111 -38.07 -13.84 -6.24
C VAL A 111 -39.21 -13.46 -7.20
N ASN A 112 -40.41 -13.23 -6.68
CA ASN A 112 -41.58 -12.82 -7.46
C ASN A 112 -41.67 -11.30 -7.67
N GLY A 113 -40.77 -10.55 -7.04
CA GLY A 113 -40.71 -9.09 -7.12
C GLY A 113 -40.02 -8.59 -8.39
N PRO A 114 -39.99 -7.26 -8.60
CA PRO A 114 -39.33 -6.67 -9.75
C PRO A 114 -37.81 -6.83 -9.68
N ILE A 115 -37.17 -6.96 -10.85
CA ILE A 115 -35.71 -6.91 -10.97
C ILE A 115 -35.23 -5.49 -10.69
N ARG A 116 -34.52 -5.33 -9.57
CA ARG A 116 -33.91 -4.07 -9.14
C ARG A 116 -32.60 -3.84 -9.90
N LYS A 117 -32.29 -2.57 -10.21
CA LYS A 117 -31.12 -2.16 -11.01
C LYS A 117 -30.33 -1.02 -10.34
N GLY A 118 -29.03 -0.90 -10.65
CA GLY A 118 -28.17 0.18 -10.18
C GLY A 118 -27.97 0.17 -8.66
N HIS A 119 -27.77 1.33 -8.02
CA HIS A 119 -27.62 1.53 -6.57
C HIS A 119 -28.89 1.19 -5.74
N THR A 120 -29.44 -0.01 -5.90
CA THR A 120 -30.63 -0.50 -5.20
C THR A 120 -30.34 -1.84 -4.53
N ALA A 121 -31.18 -2.25 -3.57
CA ALA A 121 -30.95 -3.37 -2.65
C ALA A 121 -30.90 -4.80 -3.27
N PHE A 122 -30.71 -4.94 -4.60
CA PHE A 122 -30.76 -6.23 -5.29
C PHE A 122 -29.76 -7.26 -4.75
N ALA A 123 -28.55 -6.86 -4.36
CA ALA A 123 -27.58 -7.84 -3.86
C ALA A 123 -27.95 -8.34 -2.48
N HIS A 124 -28.48 -7.48 -1.60
CA HIS A 124 -29.03 -7.93 -0.34
C HIS A 124 -30.26 -8.84 -0.54
N ASP A 125 -31.11 -8.59 -1.54
CA ASP A 125 -32.23 -9.47 -1.91
C ASP A 125 -31.74 -10.85 -2.38
N LEU A 126 -30.74 -10.90 -3.27
CA LEU A 126 -30.14 -12.15 -3.73
C LEU A 126 -29.50 -12.93 -2.57
N ALA A 127 -28.67 -12.26 -1.75
CA ALA A 127 -27.94 -12.90 -0.66
C ALA A 127 -28.86 -13.54 0.39
N ARG A 128 -29.91 -12.82 0.82
CA ARG A 128 -30.86 -13.35 1.81
C ARG A 128 -31.66 -14.54 1.24
N CYS A 129 -32.03 -14.48 -0.04
CA CYS A 129 -32.68 -15.60 -0.72
C CYS A 129 -31.72 -16.78 -0.90
N ALA A 130 -30.45 -16.54 -1.21
CA ALA A 130 -29.43 -17.57 -1.35
C ALA A 130 -29.17 -18.32 -0.03
N LEU A 131 -29.09 -17.58 1.09
CA LEU A 131 -28.96 -18.19 2.42
C LEU A 131 -30.19 -19.04 2.76
N VAL A 132 -31.41 -18.56 2.49
CA VAL A 132 -32.63 -19.37 2.67
C VAL A 132 -32.67 -20.56 1.72
N TYR A 133 -32.21 -20.41 0.47
CA TYR A 133 -32.13 -21.49 -0.50
C TYR A 133 -31.24 -22.62 -0.01
N ASP A 134 -30.04 -22.29 0.45
CA ASP A 134 -29.06 -23.27 0.90
C ASP A 134 -29.42 -23.92 2.24
N LEU A 135 -29.80 -23.12 3.23
CA LEU A 135 -30.09 -23.59 4.59
C LEU A 135 -31.45 -24.29 4.70
N CYS A 136 -32.44 -23.87 3.90
CA CYS A 136 -33.79 -24.46 3.92
C CYS A 136 -34.08 -25.31 2.68
N HIS A 137 -33.05 -25.78 1.95
CA HIS A 137 -33.18 -26.42 0.62
C HIS A 137 -34.27 -27.50 0.56
N GLU A 138 -34.37 -28.35 1.60
CA GLU A 138 -35.36 -29.44 1.70
C GLU A 138 -36.83 -28.98 1.70
N TYR A 139 -37.08 -27.68 1.91
CA TYR A 139 -38.42 -27.08 1.96
C TYR A 139 -38.78 -26.29 0.70
N TRP A 140 -37.87 -26.16 -0.27
CA TRP A 140 -38.17 -25.57 -1.58
C TRP A 140 -38.78 -26.61 -2.51
N THR A 141 -39.89 -26.26 -3.17
CA THR A 141 -40.40 -27.06 -4.29
C THR A 141 -39.50 -26.87 -5.52
N GLU A 142 -39.49 -27.84 -6.43
CA GLU A 142 -38.73 -27.76 -7.69
C GLU A 142 -39.05 -26.49 -8.48
N ARG A 143 -40.36 -26.16 -8.61
CA ARG A 143 -40.82 -24.94 -9.26
C ARG A 143 -40.32 -23.66 -8.58
N GLU A 144 -40.25 -23.63 -7.25
CA GLU A 144 -39.69 -22.47 -6.54
C GLU A 144 -38.18 -22.34 -6.78
N ARG A 145 -37.45 -23.48 -6.84
CA ARG A 145 -36.02 -23.48 -7.16
C ARG A 145 -35.74 -22.95 -8.57
N GLU A 146 -36.48 -23.43 -9.57
CA GLU A 146 -36.40 -22.95 -10.96
C GLU A 146 -36.66 -21.44 -11.05
N ARG A 147 -37.70 -20.95 -10.35
CA ARG A 147 -38.01 -19.51 -10.30
C ARG A 147 -36.89 -18.71 -9.68
N PHE A 148 -36.21 -19.23 -8.66
CA PHE A 148 -35.06 -18.56 -8.08
C PHE A 148 -33.87 -18.52 -9.06
N HIS A 149 -33.60 -19.60 -9.80
CA HIS A 149 -32.55 -19.61 -10.82
C HIS A 149 -32.82 -18.57 -11.92
N GLU A 150 -34.07 -18.46 -12.38
CA GLU A 150 -34.47 -17.41 -13.32
C GLU A 150 -34.27 -16.00 -12.74
N TYR A 151 -34.65 -15.80 -11.48
CA TYR A 151 -34.50 -14.51 -10.80
C TYR A 151 -33.02 -14.10 -10.69
N ILE A 152 -32.12 -15.03 -10.34
CA ILE A 152 -30.67 -14.80 -10.33
C ILE A 152 -30.20 -14.35 -11.71
N ASN A 153 -30.54 -15.13 -12.73
CA ASN A 153 -30.08 -14.90 -14.11
C ASN A 153 -30.56 -13.54 -14.64
N LYS A 154 -31.85 -13.22 -14.46
CA LYS A 154 -32.43 -11.92 -14.85
C LYS A 154 -31.80 -10.76 -14.07
N THR A 155 -31.48 -10.94 -12.79
CA THR A 155 -30.84 -9.91 -11.97
C THR A 155 -29.40 -9.64 -12.41
N VAL A 156 -28.64 -10.69 -12.73
CA VAL A 156 -27.28 -10.59 -13.28
C VAL A 156 -27.29 -9.83 -14.60
N ASP A 157 -28.14 -10.24 -15.54
CA ASP A 157 -28.25 -9.62 -16.88
C ASP A 157 -28.61 -8.14 -16.79
N ALA A 158 -29.49 -7.78 -15.86
CA ALA A 158 -29.93 -6.40 -15.65
C ALA A 158 -28.87 -5.48 -15.03
N ASN A 159 -27.80 -6.01 -14.42
CA ASN A 159 -26.86 -5.26 -13.60
C ASN A 159 -25.39 -5.36 -14.03
N VAL A 160 -25.09 -5.94 -15.20
CA VAL A 160 -23.71 -6.09 -15.71
C VAL A 160 -22.93 -4.78 -15.73
N ARG A 161 -23.58 -3.68 -16.12
CA ARG A 161 -22.94 -2.35 -16.27
C ARG A 161 -23.13 -1.42 -15.07
N SER A 162 -23.75 -1.90 -13.99
CA SER A 162 -23.95 -1.08 -12.79
C SER A 162 -22.59 -0.86 -12.12
N GLU A 163 -22.23 0.41 -11.90
CA GLU A 163 -21.11 0.87 -11.06
C GLU A 163 -19.80 0.13 -11.28
N THR A 164 -19.19 0.37 -12.44
CA THR A 164 -17.94 -0.28 -12.86
C THR A 164 -16.69 0.24 -12.15
N HIS A 165 -16.79 1.24 -11.26
CA HIS A 165 -15.67 1.87 -10.58
C HIS A 165 -15.32 1.11 -9.29
N VAL A 166 -14.13 0.52 -9.21
CA VAL A 166 -13.75 -0.36 -8.09
C VAL A 166 -13.42 0.38 -6.80
N PHE A 167 -13.18 1.69 -6.86
CA PHE A 167 -12.98 2.52 -5.67
C PHE A 167 -14.30 3.06 -5.08
N HIS A 168 -15.44 2.84 -5.74
CA HIS A 168 -16.72 3.44 -5.39
C HIS A 168 -17.67 2.44 -4.75
N ASN A 169 -18.16 2.76 -3.55
CA ASN A 169 -19.12 2.00 -2.74
C ASN A 169 -18.75 0.54 -2.45
N GLY A 170 -17.49 0.16 -2.69
CA GLY A 170 -17.06 -1.25 -2.71
C GLY A 170 -17.99 -2.12 -3.54
N TRP A 171 -18.39 -1.63 -4.72
CA TRP A 171 -19.44 -2.25 -5.53
C TRP A 171 -19.16 -3.71 -5.92
N TYR A 172 -17.89 -4.08 -6.07
CA TYR A 172 -17.49 -5.48 -6.23
C TYR A 172 -17.98 -6.33 -5.04
N GLY A 173 -17.82 -5.84 -3.80
CA GLY A 173 -18.22 -6.53 -2.59
C GLY A 173 -19.73 -6.75 -2.57
N TYR A 174 -20.46 -5.72 -2.98
CA TYR A 174 -21.91 -5.79 -3.16
C TYR A 174 -22.33 -6.83 -4.20
N LYS A 175 -21.70 -6.84 -5.40
CA LYS A 175 -21.98 -7.85 -6.44
C LYS A 175 -21.75 -9.27 -5.94
N HIS A 176 -20.61 -9.53 -5.28
CA HIS A 176 -20.27 -10.88 -4.82
C HIS A 176 -21.15 -11.35 -3.65
N TRP A 177 -21.47 -10.46 -2.72
CA TRP A 177 -22.43 -10.72 -1.63
C TRP A 177 -23.76 -11.26 -2.16
N GLY A 178 -24.33 -10.64 -3.19
CA GLY A 178 -25.60 -11.10 -3.77
C GLY A 178 -25.43 -12.24 -4.76
N ILE A 179 -24.76 -11.94 -5.88
CA ILE A 179 -24.66 -12.82 -7.04
C ILE A 179 -23.80 -14.04 -6.72
N GLY A 180 -22.65 -13.81 -6.06
CA GLY A 180 -21.71 -14.88 -5.71
C GLY A 180 -22.33 -15.90 -4.75
N LEU A 181 -22.97 -15.45 -3.67
CA LEU A 181 -23.68 -16.35 -2.75
C LEU A 181 -24.79 -17.14 -3.45
N ALA A 182 -25.58 -16.49 -4.30
CA ALA A 182 -26.64 -17.16 -5.04
C ALA A 182 -26.10 -18.20 -6.03
N CYS A 183 -24.94 -17.94 -6.65
CA CYS A 183 -24.29 -18.90 -7.54
C CYS A 183 -23.72 -20.10 -6.77
N TYR A 184 -23.10 -19.90 -5.60
CA TYR A 184 -22.68 -21.04 -4.75
C TYR A 184 -23.88 -21.85 -4.24
N ALA A 185 -24.96 -21.18 -3.84
CA ALA A 185 -26.20 -21.85 -3.38
C ALA A 185 -26.84 -22.71 -4.48
N THR A 186 -26.66 -22.34 -5.75
CA THR A 186 -27.29 -23.00 -6.90
C THR A 186 -26.28 -23.70 -7.80
N TYR A 187 -25.06 -23.95 -7.32
CA TYR A 187 -23.88 -24.31 -8.13
C TYR A 187 -24.10 -25.48 -9.11
N TYR A 188 -24.87 -26.49 -8.69
CA TYR A 188 -25.19 -27.68 -9.50
C TYR A 188 -26.54 -27.62 -10.20
N GLU A 189 -27.44 -26.72 -9.79
CA GLU A 189 -28.81 -26.64 -10.30
C GLU A 189 -28.97 -25.51 -11.33
N ASN A 190 -28.32 -24.36 -11.14
CA ASN A 190 -28.32 -23.27 -12.11
C ASN A 190 -27.14 -23.41 -13.09
N GLN A 191 -27.46 -23.67 -14.36
CA GLN A 191 -26.47 -23.89 -15.43
C GLN A 191 -25.51 -22.71 -15.63
N ARG A 192 -25.89 -21.48 -15.25
CA ARG A 192 -25.05 -20.27 -15.40
C ARG A 192 -24.14 -20.00 -14.20
N ALA A 193 -24.38 -20.63 -13.04
CA ALA A 193 -23.73 -20.28 -11.77
C ALA A 193 -22.20 -20.28 -11.86
N ARG A 194 -21.61 -21.35 -12.43
CA ARG A 194 -20.15 -21.49 -12.56
C ARG A 194 -19.53 -20.42 -13.45
N LYS A 195 -20.16 -20.13 -14.59
CA LYS A 195 -19.68 -19.08 -15.52
C LYS A 195 -19.73 -17.70 -14.86
N ILE A 196 -20.79 -17.42 -14.11
CA ILE A 196 -20.94 -16.15 -13.38
C ILE A 196 -19.88 -16.01 -12.29
N LEU A 197 -19.64 -17.06 -11.48
CA LEU A 197 -18.57 -17.08 -10.47
C LEU A 197 -17.20 -16.82 -11.10
N ASN A 198 -16.87 -17.48 -12.21
CA ASN A 198 -15.61 -17.26 -12.91
C ASN A 198 -15.48 -15.81 -13.39
N THR A 199 -16.56 -15.19 -13.89
CA THR A 199 -16.53 -13.77 -14.32
C THR A 199 -16.29 -12.84 -13.13
N LEU A 200 -16.98 -13.08 -12.00
CA LEU A 200 -16.80 -12.29 -10.77
C LEU A 200 -15.37 -12.41 -10.24
N GLU A 201 -14.80 -13.62 -10.21
CA GLU A 201 -13.43 -13.86 -9.78
C GLU A 201 -12.42 -13.12 -10.68
N GLN A 202 -12.60 -13.15 -12.00
CA GLN A 202 -11.73 -12.42 -12.93
C GLN A 202 -11.84 -10.91 -12.75
N GLU A 203 -13.06 -10.36 -12.58
CA GLU A 203 -13.25 -8.93 -12.27
C GLU A 203 -12.55 -8.55 -10.94
N TRP A 204 -12.60 -9.43 -9.94
CA TRP A 204 -11.89 -9.22 -8.68
C TRP A 204 -10.37 -9.16 -8.88
N ARG A 205 -9.78 -10.21 -9.49
CA ARG A 205 -8.33 -10.35 -9.66
C ARG A 205 -7.72 -9.22 -10.47
N THR A 206 -8.40 -8.80 -11.52
CA THR A 206 -7.86 -7.85 -12.49
C THR A 206 -8.16 -6.40 -12.12
N ARG A 207 -9.15 -6.12 -11.27
CA ARG A 207 -9.57 -4.74 -10.97
C ARG A 207 -9.68 -4.43 -9.48
N ALA A 208 -10.48 -5.19 -8.74
CA ALA A 208 -10.79 -4.85 -7.34
C ALA A 208 -9.62 -5.10 -6.38
N ALA A 209 -8.91 -6.24 -6.50
CA ALA A 209 -7.74 -6.52 -5.68
C ALA A 209 -6.60 -5.50 -5.91
N PRO A 210 -6.21 -5.16 -7.16
CA PRO A 210 -5.26 -4.07 -7.41
C PRO A 210 -5.68 -2.72 -6.84
N ALA A 211 -6.97 -2.40 -6.88
CA ALA A 211 -7.50 -1.18 -6.28
C ALA A 211 -7.36 -1.16 -4.75
N LEU A 212 -7.58 -2.30 -4.08
CA LEU A 212 -7.34 -2.44 -2.65
C LEU A 212 -5.85 -2.36 -2.28
N GLU A 213 -4.97 -2.94 -3.10
CA GLU A 213 -3.52 -2.83 -2.90
C GLU A 213 -3.01 -1.38 -3.04
N LEU A 214 -3.65 -0.58 -3.90
CA LEU A 214 -3.28 0.81 -4.14
C LEU A 214 -3.91 1.77 -3.11
N ALA A 215 -5.25 1.84 -3.09
CA ALA A 215 -5.99 2.82 -2.29
C ALA A 215 -6.29 2.35 -0.86
N GLY A 216 -5.92 1.10 -0.54
CA GLY A 216 -6.12 0.48 0.77
C GLY A 216 -4.84 0.02 1.45
N ASP A 217 -3.66 0.41 0.94
CA ASP A 217 -2.38 0.07 1.59
C ASP A 217 -2.38 0.53 3.06
N GLY A 218 -1.92 -0.34 3.95
CA GLY A 218 -1.98 -0.20 5.40
C GLY A 218 -3.39 -0.27 5.97
N GLY A 219 -4.36 -0.84 5.25
CA GLY A 219 -5.67 -1.24 5.78
C GLY A 219 -6.71 -0.12 5.93
N GLY A 220 -6.37 1.15 5.71
CA GLY A 220 -7.37 2.21 5.55
C GLY A 220 -8.10 2.07 4.20
N TRP A 221 -9.09 2.91 3.93
CA TRP A 221 -9.74 2.92 2.61
C TRP A 221 -9.98 4.35 2.15
N ALA A 222 -9.54 4.66 0.92
CA ALA A 222 -9.55 6.02 0.39
C ALA A 222 -10.93 6.68 0.42
N GLU A 223 -11.99 5.91 0.15
CA GLU A 223 -13.39 6.36 0.20
C GLU A 223 -13.87 6.81 1.60
N GLY A 224 -13.05 6.60 2.63
CA GLY A 224 -13.33 6.95 4.00
C GLY A 224 -14.35 6.00 4.62
N TYR A 225 -15.37 6.57 5.25
CA TYR A 225 -16.33 5.83 6.07
C TYR A 225 -17.02 4.66 5.34
N TYR A 226 -17.16 4.73 4.01
CA TYR A 226 -17.85 3.71 3.23
C TYR A 226 -17.20 2.33 3.27
N VAL A 227 -15.96 2.17 3.74
CA VAL A 227 -15.42 0.83 4.06
C VAL A 227 -16.33 0.07 5.04
N ASN A 228 -16.99 0.78 5.96
CA ASN A 228 -17.92 0.19 6.93
C ASN A 228 -19.26 -0.24 6.29
N TYR A 229 -19.58 0.29 5.12
CA TYR A 229 -20.82 0.01 4.40
C TYR A 229 -20.80 -1.35 3.69
N TRP A 230 -19.68 -1.70 3.03
CA TRP A 230 -19.58 -2.88 2.15
C TRP A 230 -18.69 -4.01 2.66
N LEU A 231 -17.73 -3.73 3.57
CA LEU A 231 -16.68 -4.70 3.90
C LEU A 231 -17.22 -5.97 4.54
N TYR A 232 -18.19 -5.88 5.46
CA TYR A 232 -18.74 -7.06 6.12
C TYR A 232 -19.37 -8.04 5.11
N GLU A 233 -20.20 -7.53 4.20
CA GLU A 233 -20.82 -8.32 3.14
C GLU A 233 -19.79 -8.97 2.21
N TRP A 234 -18.73 -8.24 1.87
CA TRP A 234 -17.62 -8.78 1.08
C TRP A 234 -16.88 -9.90 1.82
N LEU A 235 -16.52 -9.68 3.08
CA LEU A 235 -15.80 -10.66 3.89
C LEU A 235 -16.64 -11.93 4.12
N PHE A 236 -17.95 -11.79 4.30
CA PHE A 236 -18.84 -12.94 4.38
C PHE A 236 -18.75 -13.79 3.11
N PHE A 237 -18.84 -13.16 1.93
CA PHE A 237 -18.68 -13.89 0.66
C PHE A 237 -17.31 -14.58 0.57
N CYS A 238 -16.23 -13.92 0.99
CA CYS A 238 -14.89 -14.52 0.99
C CYS A 238 -14.85 -15.79 1.86
N GLU A 239 -15.43 -15.75 3.06
CA GLU A 239 -15.52 -16.94 3.92
C GLU A 239 -16.35 -18.06 3.26
N VAL A 240 -17.46 -17.72 2.60
CA VAL A 240 -18.24 -18.72 1.83
C VAL A 240 -17.42 -19.32 0.69
N ALA A 241 -16.68 -18.53 -0.07
CA ALA A 241 -15.85 -19.01 -1.17
C ALA A 241 -14.69 -19.90 -0.68
N ARG A 242 -14.06 -19.54 0.45
CA ARG A 242 -13.07 -20.38 1.13
C ARG A 242 -13.66 -21.73 1.54
N HIS A 243 -14.85 -21.72 2.14
CA HIS A 243 -15.50 -22.96 2.59
C HIS A 243 -16.05 -23.82 1.46
N CYS A 244 -16.57 -23.20 0.39
CA CYS A 244 -17.20 -23.93 -0.71
C CYS A 244 -16.18 -24.44 -1.73
N GLU A 245 -15.13 -23.67 -2.02
CA GLU A 245 -14.23 -23.96 -3.15
C GLU A 245 -12.75 -23.84 -2.77
N GLY A 246 -12.42 -23.25 -1.62
CA GLY A 246 -11.03 -23.09 -1.17
C GLY A 246 -10.33 -21.86 -1.75
N ILE A 247 -11.09 -20.92 -2.33
CA ILE A 247 -10.53 -19.69 -2.90
C ILE A 247 -10.23 -18.70 -1.78
N ASP A 248 -8.96 -18.36 -1.61
CA ASP A 248 -8.52 -17.31 -0.69
C ASP A 248 -8.44 -15.95 -1.39
N TYR A 249 -9.51 -15.15 -1.31
CA TYR A 249 -9.52 -13.79 -1.86
C TYR A 249 -8.66 -12.80 -1.06
N TYR A 250 -8.37 -13.08 0.21
CA TYR A 250 -7.58 -12.16 1.05
C TYR A 250 -6.12 -12.10 0.61
N SER A 251 -5.58 -13.25 0.15
CA SER A 251 -4.20 -13.34 -0.33
C SER A 251 -3.94 -12.52 -1.61
N MET A 252 -4.99 -12.09 -2.32
CA MET A 252 -4.89 -11.32 -3.55
C MET A 252 -4.72 -9.82 -3.31
N ALA A 253 -5.02 -9.32 -2.10
CA ALA A 253 -4.77 -7.93 -1.69
C ALA A 253 -4.20 -7.87 -0.25
N PRO A 254 -3.00 -8.45 -0.02
CA PRO A 254 -2.44 -8.62 1.31
C PRO A 254 -2.12 -7.31 2.03
N LYS A 255 -1.75 -6.22 1.32
CA LYS A 255 -1.44 -4.93 1.96
C LYS A 255 -2.65 -4.32 2.64
N PHE A 256 -3.83 -4.54 2.06
CA PHE A 256 -5.11 -4.18 2.69
C PHE A 256 -5.50 -5.21 3.76
N PHE A 257 -5.69 -6.48 3.41
CA PHE A 257 -6.33 -7.45 4.32
C PHE A 257 -5.49 -7.80 5.55
N ARG A 258 -4.14 -7.82 5.45
CA ARG A 258 -3.28 -8.04 6.62
C ARG A 258 -3.26 -6.86 7.59
N ASN A 259 -3.70 -5.67 7.18
CA ASN A 259 -3.70 -4.47 8.04
C ASN A 259 -5.11 -4.00 8.39
N ARG A 260 -6.14 -4.44 7.66
CA ARG A 260 -7.50 -3.88 7.75
C ARG A 260 -8.10 -3.97 9.16
N ALA A 261 -7.91 -5.09 9.85
CA ALA A 261 -8.45 -5.26 11.20
C ALA A 261 -7.76 -4.33 12.22
N ILE A 262 -6.46 -4.09 12.03
CA ILE A 262 -5.64 -3.16 12.82
C ILE A 262 -6.09 -1.72 12.54
N ALA A 263 -6.15 -1.30 11.27
CA ALA A 263 -6.67 0.02 10.89
C ALA A 263 -8.08 0.27 11.44
N SER A 264 -8.98 -0.72 11.33
CA SER A 264 -10.33 -0.65 11.88
C SER A 264 -10.39 -0.54 13.41
N MET A 265 -9.39 -1.06 14.13
CA MET A 265 -9.26 -0.87 15.57
C MET A 265 -8.86 0.58 15.90
N PHE A 266 -7.97 1.18 15.11
CA PHE A 266 -7.60 2.59 15.22
C PHE A 266 -8.72 3.54 14.79
N GLU A 267 -9.49 3.21 13.75
CA GLU A 267 -10.64 4.01 13.29
C GLU A 267 -11.80 4.07 14.30
N ALA A 268 -11.72 3.34 15.43
CA ALA A 268 -12.71 3.40 16.49
C ALA A 268 -12.30 4.40 17.58
N TYR A 269 -13.15 5.41 17.81
CA TYR A 269 -12.95 6.34 18.92
C TYR A 269 -12.82 5.57 20.27
N PRO A 270 -11.97 6.07 21.20
CA PRO A 270 -11.92 5.56 22.57
C PRO A 270 -13.29 5.62 23.26
N GLY A 271 -13.58 4.61 24.06
CA GLY A 271 -14.82 4.51 24.84
C GLY A 271 -15.92 3.68 24.18
N ILE A 272 -16.76 3.11 25.02
CA ILE A 272 -17.98 2.38 24.64
C ILE A 272 -19.15 3.18 25.20
N LYS A 273 -19.97 3.74 24.32
CA LYS A 273 -21.03 4.68 24.69
C LYS A 273 -22.37 4.21 24.15
N THR A 274 -22.83 4.82 23.06
CA THR A 274 -24.12 4.53 22.45
C THR A 274 -24.21 3.07 22.02
N TYR A 275 -25.32 2.42 22.38
CA TYR A 275 -25.62 1.02 22.06
C TYR A 275 -24.61 -0.01 22.63
N ASN A 276 -23.80 0.35 23.63
CA ASN A 276 -22.73 -0.52 24.13
C ASN A 276 -21.74 -0.94 23.01
N SER A 277 -21.49 -0.02 22.07
CA SER A 277 -20.62 -0.23 20.92
C SER A 277 -19.72 0.98 20.67
N ARG A 278 -18.67 0.76 19.88
CA ARG A 278 -17.70 1.80 19.50
C ARG A 278 -18.20 2.59 18.30
N ARG A 279 -17.87 3.88 18.26
CA ARG A 279 -18.18 4.75 17.12
C ARG A 279 -16.92 4.88 16.26
N SER A 280 -17.05 4.68 14.95
CA SER A 280 -15.96 4.99 14.02
C SER A 280 -15.76 6.50 13.90
N ILE A 281 -14.53 6.92 13.62
CA ILE A 281 -14.22 8.31 13.32
C ILE A 281 -14.93 8.79 12.02
N PRO A 282 -15.28 10.08 11.91
CA PRO A 282 -15.79 10.64 10.67
C PRO A 282 -14.66 10.74 9.63
N ILE A 283 -14.88 10.18 8.44
CA ILE A 283 -13.96 10.32 7.30
C ILE A 283 -14.82 10.41 6.03
N GLY A 284 -14.57 11.43 5.21
CA GLY A 284 -15.40 11.73 4.03
C GLY A 284 -16.87 11.89 4.43
N ASP A 285 -17.77 11.27 3.67
CA ASP A 285 -19.21 11.30 3.92
C ASP A 285 -19.66 10.64 5.25
N GLY A 286 -18.75 10.22 6.12
CA GLY A 286 -19.04 9.87 7.51
C GLY A 286 -19.25 11.10 8.42
N GLY A 287 -18.85 12.30 7.98
CA GLY A 287 -18.99 13.54 8.73
C GLY A 287 -20.44 13.82 9.14
N GLY A 288 -20.63 14.13 10.42
CA GLY A 288 -21.94 14.40 10.97
C GLY A 288 -22.89 13.21 10.98
N ARG A 289 -22.45 11.94 10.95
CA ARG A 289 -23.34 10.75 10.98
C ARG A 289 -23.18 9.90 12.24
N THR A 290 -24.29 9.32 12.72
CA THR A 290 -24.35 8.47 13.93
C THR A 290 -24.56 6.98 13.68
N PHE A 291 -24.66 6.59 12.40
CA PHE A 291 -25.00 5.26 11.87
C PHE A 291 -24.94 4.09 12.86
N GLY A 292 -26.13 3.58 13.20
CA GLY A 292 -26.26 2.50 14.15
C GLY A 292 -25.77 1.15 13.60
N GLY A 293 -26.39 0.64 12.54
CA GLY A 293 -26.20 -0.74 12.06
C GLY A 293 -24.77 -1.05 11.56
N ASP A 294 -24.04 -0.06 11.07
CA ASP A 294 -22.67 -0.23 10.58
C ASP A 294 -21.71 -0.60 11.70
N ARG A 295 -21.95 -0.17 12.95
CA ARG A 295 -21.08 -0.53 14.08
C ARG A 295 -20.99 -2.04 14.29
N ASP A 296 -22.12 -2.72 14.15
CA ASP A 296 -22.18 -4.19 14.23
C ASP A 296 -21.51 -4.83 13.01
N LYS A 297 -21.55 -4.20 11.82
CA LYS A 297 -20.79 -4.65 10.64
C LYS A 297 -19.27 -4.53 10.87
N VAL A 298 -18.81 -3.39 11.40
CA VAL A 298 -17.39 -3.13 11.68
C VAL A 298 -16.83 -4.14 12.69
N LEU A 299 -17.52 -4.35 13.82
CA LEU A 299 -17.11 -5.35 14.80
C LEU A 299 -17.00 -6.76 14.18
N SER A 300 -17.98 -7.13 13.36
CA SER A 300 -18.03 -8.45 12.73
C SER A 300 -16.96 -8.61 11.65
N ALA A 301 -16.68 -7.57 10.85
CA ALA A 301 -15.61 -7.56 9.87
C ALA A 301 -14.24 -7.74 10.54
N ARG A 302 -13.97 -7.05 11.65
CA ARG A 302 -12.73 -7.25 12.43
C ARG A 302 -12.63 -8.67 12.99
N ARG A 303 -13.74 -9.24 13.46
CA ARG A 303 -13.77 -10.64 13.94
C ARG A 303 -13.47 -11.65 12.84
N ILE A 304 -14.05 -11.49 11.64
CA ILE A 304 -13.74 -12.37 10.49
C ILE A 304 -12.24 -12.34 10.19
N LEU A 305 -11.64 -11.15 10.09
CA LEU A 305 -10.21 -11.01 9.80
C LEU A 305 -9.31 -11.52 10.93
N ALA A 306 -9.68 -11.29 12.20
CA ALA A 306 -8.96 -11.83 13.34
C ALA A 306 -9.01 -13.36 13.39
N ASN A 307 -10.14 -13.98 12.99
CA ASN A 307 -10.24 -15.43 12.88
C ASN A 307 -9.36 -15.97 11.74
N TYR A 308 -9.33 -15.29 10.58
CA TYR A 308 -8.50 -15.65 9.45
C TYR A 308 -7.00 -15.57 9.78
N LEU A 309 -6.59 -14.50 10.49
CA LEU A 309 -5.21 -14.23 10.89
C LEU A 309 -4.95 -14.61 12.36
N ARG A 310 -5.65 -15.63 12.89
CA ARG A 310 -5.64 -15.98 14.33
C ARG A 310 -4.27 -16.24 14.96
N ASN A 311 -3.28 -16.60 14.14
CA ASN A 311 -1.91 -16.90 14.58
C ASN A 311 -0.97 -15.68 14.45
N ASP A 312 -1.45 -14.56 13.92
CA ASP A 312 -0.69 -13.32 13.85
C ASP A 312 -0.79 -12.56 15.19
N PRO A 313 0.32 -12.22 15.85
CA PRO A 313 0.29 -11.56 17.16
C PRO A 313 -0.46 -10.21 17.17
N SER A 314 -0.41 -9.46 16.07
CA SER A 314 -1.16 -8.19 15.99
C SER A 314 -2.67 -8.43 15.93
N HIS A 315 -3.10 -9.54 15.31
CA HIS A 315 -4.52 -9.90 15.24
C HIS A 315 -5.04 -10.54 16.53
N GLN A 316 -4.18 -11.17 17.32
CA GLN A 316 -4.49 -11.56 18.71
C GLN A 316 -4.74 -10.33 19.60
N VAL A 317 -4.02 -9.23 19.38
CA VAL A 317 -4.33 -7.94 20.03
C VAL A 317 -5.66 -7.37 19.53
N VAL A 318 -5.92 -7.40 18.21
CA VAL A 318 -7.22 -6.99 17.67
C VAL A 318 -8.36 -7.85 18.25
N HIS A 319 -8.12 -9.14 18.49
CA HIS A 319 -9.07 -10.02 19.17
C HIS A 319 -9.34 -9.55 20.61
N ALA A 320 -8.30 -9.32 21.42
CA ALA A 320 -8.43 -8.76 22.77
C ALA A 320 -9.21 -7.43 22.77
N PHE A 321 -8.92 -6.53 21.82
CA PHE A 321 -9.68 -5.30 21.64
C PHE A 321 -11.15 -5.54 21.29
N ASN A 322 -11.45 -6.48 20.40
CA ASN A 322 -12.82 -6.83 20.04
C ASN A 322 -13.60 -7.37 21.24
N GLU A 323 -12.96 -8.13 22.12
CA GLU A 323 -13.61 -8.69 23.32
C GLU A 323 -13.88 -7.64 24.41
N THR A 324 -13.21 -6.48 24.36
CA THR A 324 -13.67 -5.31 25.13
C THR A 324 -15.04 -4.79 24.68
N THR A 325 -15.47 -5.11 23.45
CA THR A 325 -16.80 -4.76 22.92
C THR A 325 -17.71 -6.01 22.98
N PRO A 326 -18.62 -6.08 23.95
CA PRO A 326 -19.19 -7.35 24.41
C PRO A 326 -20.02 -8.10 23.36
N ARG A 327 -20.75 -7.41 22.47
CA ARG A 327 -21.58 -8.05 21.43
C ARG A 327 -22.05 -7.08 20.35
N SER A 328 -22.55 -7.63 19.24
CA SER A 328 -23.41 -6.89 18.32
C SER A 328 -24.71 -6.51 19.04
N SER A 329 -25.01 -5.21 19.12
CA SER A 329 -26.03 -4.67 20.04
C SER A 329 -26.82 -3.50 19.51
N VAL A 330 -26.49 -2.97 18.33
CA VAL A 330 -27.24 -1.82 17.78
C VAL A 330 -28.58 -2.27 17.18
N GLY A 331 -28.59 -3.43 16.55
CA GLY A 331 -29.81 -4.12 16.13
C GLY A 331 -29.89 -5.54 16.65
N VAL A 332 -30.90 -6.27 16.19
CA VAL A 332 -31.10 -7.69 16.55
C VAL A 332 -30.24 -8.65 15.71
N TYR A 333 -29.02 -8.24 15.33
CA TYR A 333 -28.09 -8.97 14.45
C TYR A 333 -27.38 -10.13 15.15
N ALA A 334 -28.10 -10.95 15.91
CA ALA A 334 -27.56 -12.06 16.69
C ALA A 334 -26.74 -13.06 15.87
N TYR A 335 -27.11 -13.26 14.60
CA TYR A 335 -26.41 -14.18 13.71
C TYR A 335 -24.95 -13.77 13.47
N LYS A 336 -24.61 -12.48 13.57
CA LYS A 336 -23.22 -12.00 13.37
C LYS A 336 -22.29 -12.51 14.48
N ASP A 337 -22.73 -12.39 15.74
CA ASP A 337 -21.96 -12.93 16.87
C ASP A 337 -21.91 -14.47 16.81
N PHE A 338 -23.03 -15.12 16.45
CA PHE A 338 -23.09 -16.56 16.31
C PHE A 338 -22.10 -17.09 15.26
N LEU A 339 -22.01 -16.44 14.08
CA LEU A 339 -21.13 -16.88 13.00
C LEU A 339 -19.66 -16.49 13.22
N TRP A 340 -19.38 -15.31 13.77
CA TRP A 340 -18.04 -14.71 13.65
C TRP A 340 -17.30 -14.50 14.97
N ARG A 341 -17.94 -14.57 16.14
CA ARG A 341 -17.23 -14.45 17.42
C ARG A 341 -16.63 -15.79 17.82
N ASP A 342 -15.39 -16.05 17.41
CA ASP A 342 -14.60 -17.21 17.83
C ASP A 342 -13.75 -16.86 19.06
N THR A 343 -14.15 -17.32 20.24
CA THR A 343 -13.43 -17.08 21.49
C THR A 343 -12.25 -18.03 21.70
N THR A 344 -11.92 -18.85 20.70
CA THR A 344 -10.72 -19.71 20.72
C THR A 344 -9.48 -19.05 20.12
N VAL A 345 -9.63 -17.83 19.58
CA VAL A 345 -8.48 -17.01 19.16
C VAL A 345 -7.75 -16.56 20.43
N GLU A 346 -6.43 -16.70 20.43
CA GLU A 346 -5.61 -16.28 21.57
C GLU A 346 -5.65 -14.75 21.72
N GLU A 347 -5.71 -14.28 22.96
CA GLU A 347 -5.63 -12.85 23.30
C GLU A 347 -4.17 -12.48 23.61
N SER A 348 -3.68 -11.41 23.00
CA SER A 348 -2.37 -10.81 23.28
C SER A 348 -2.52 -9.48 24.03
N ASP A 349 -1.41 -8.96 24.59
CA ASP A 349 -1.42 -7.73 25.39
C ASP A 349 -1.83 -6.49 24.57
N LEU A 350 -3.06 -6.02 24.83
CA LEU A 350 -3.58 -4.79 24.23
C LEU A 350 -2.83 -3.55 24.74
N LYS A 351 -2.40 -3.49 26.00
CA LYS A 351 -1.81 -2.27 26.57
C LYS A 351 -0.41 -2.00 26.01
N GLY A 352 0.39 -3.04 25.76
CA GLY A 352 1.71 -2.94 25.15
C GLY A 352 1.72 -2.78 23.62
N PHE A 353 0.55 -2.79 22.96
CA PHE A 353 0.49 -2.65 21.51
C PHE A 353 0.78 -1.21 21.06
N LYS A 354 1.32 -1.06 19.84
CA LYS A 354 1.67 0.24 19.25
C LYS A 354 0.53 1.26 19.38
N LEU A 355 0.90 2.51 19.58
CA LEU A 355 -0.04 3.61 19.84
C LEU A 355 -0.35 4.46 18.60
N SER A 356 0.29 4.19 17.47
CA SER A 356 -0.02 4.82 16.19
C SER A 356 -0.02 3.81 15.04
N HIS A 357 -0.72 4.18 13.97
CA HIS A 357 -0.80 3.40 12.75
C HIS A 357 -0.91 4.31 11.54
N ILE A 358 -0.29 3.91 10.44
CA ILE A 358 -0.34 4.59 9.16
C ILE A 358 -0.98 3.68 8.11
N SER A 359 -1.86 4.25 7.30
CA SER A 359 -2.40 3.65 6.08
C SER A 359 -1.94 4.49 4.89
N PRO A 360 -0.82 4.14 4.24
CA PRO A 360 -0.23 4.94 3.18
C PRO A 360 -1.15 5.11 1.96
N GLY A 361 -1.93 4.09 1.61
CA GLY A 361 -2.81 4.11 0.43
C GLY A 361 -3.77 5.30 0.43
N PRO A 362 -4.58 5.50 1.49
CA PRO A 362 -5.42 6.69 1.63
C PRO A 362 -4.72 7.90 2.28
N GLY A 363 -3.46 7.79 2.68
CA GLY A 363 -2.71 8.82 3.39
C GLY A 363 -3.25 9.13 4.79
N TYR A 364 -3.59 8.10 5.57
CA TYR A 364 -4.17 8.24 6.91
C TYR A 364 -3.16 7.93 8.01
N VAL A 365 -3.14 8.75 9.06
CA VAL A 365 -2.39 8.51 10.29
C VAL A 365 -3.35 8.55 11.48
N TYR A 366 -3.26 7.53 12.32
CA TYR A 366 -4.02 7.40 13.56
C TYR A 366 -3.07 7.36 14.74
N ALA A 367 -3.40 8.03 15.83
CA ALA A 367 -2.61 7.97 17.06
C ALA A 367 -3.48 8.04 18.30
N ARG A 368 -3.00 7.41 19.38
CA ARG A 368 -3.64 7.35 20.70
C ARG A 368 -2.63 7.57 21.79
N SER A 369 -3.09 8.03 22.96
CA SER A 369 -2.26 8.14 24.16
C SER A 369 -2.15 6.81 24.92
N SER A 370 -3.19 5.98 24.89
CA SER A 370 -3.22 4.61 25.39
C SER A 370 -4.34 3.81 24.72
N TRP A 371 -4.47 2.54 25.09
CA TRP A 371 -5.61 1.69 24.70
C TRP A 371 -6.79 1.75 25.67
N ASP A 372 -6.71 2.59 26.71
CA ASP A 372 -7.79 2.79 27.66
C ASP A 372 -9.00 3.50 27.02
N GLN A 373 -10.14 3.44 27.72
CA GLN A 373 -11.42 3.95 27.20
C GLN A 373 -11.50 5.48 27.19
N ASP A 374 -10.63 6.16 27.93
CA ASP A 374 -10.54 7.60 28.09
C ASP A 374 -9.31 8.21 27.39
N ALA A 375 -8.60 7.42 26.58
CA ALA A 375 -7.43 7.89 25.83
C ALA A 375 -7.74 9.14 25.00
N THR A 376 -6.77 10.06 24.92
CA THR A 376 -6.70 11.05 23.84
C THR A 376 -6.46 10.32 22.52
N TYR A 377 -7.18 10.73 21.48
CA TYR A 377 -7.13 10.16 20.14
C TYR A 377 -6.93 11.26 19.09
N PHE A 378 -6.17 10.93 18.06
CA PHE A 378 -5.80 11.80 16.96
C PHE A 378 -5.91 11.08 15.61
N PHE A 379 -6.36 11.82 14.60
CA PHE A 379 -6.37 11.38 13.20
C PHE A 379 -5.81 12.49 12.33
N PHE A 380 -5.09 12.14 11.27
CA PHE A 380 -4.59 13.05 10.24
C PHE A 380 -4.72 12.42 8.85
N LYS A 381 -5.05 13.26 7.86
CA LYS A 381 -5.19 12.86 6.45
C LYS A 381 -4.33 13.74 5.54
N CYS A 382 -3.51 13.11 4.71
CA CYS A 382 -2.76 13.75 3.62
C CYS A 382 -2.48 12.68 2.56
N GLY A 383 -3.36 12.55 1.57
CA GLY A 383 -3.25 11.51 0.55
C GLY A 383 -4.09 11.75 -0.69
N ASP A 384 -3.93 10.84 -1.65
CA ASP A 384 -4.41 10.94 -3.02
C ASP A 384 -5.94 10.88 -3.18
N ARG A 385 -6.36 11.30 -4.38
CA ARG A 385 -7.74 11.19 -4.86
C ARG A 385 -7.97 9.87 -5.59
N PHE A 386 -9.11 9.23 -5.33
CA PHE A 386 -9.55 7.98 -5.96
C PHE A 386 -11.04 7.97 -6.32
N THR A 387 -11.94 8.51 -5.48
CA THR A 387 -13.37 8.17 -5.55
C THR A 387 -14.32 9.22 -4.97
N ALA A 388 -15.62 9.09 -5.26
CA ALA A 388 -16.67 10.09 -5.00
C ALA A 388 -16.77 10.58 -3.55
N HIS A 389 -16.77 9.67 -2.58
CA HIS A 389 -17.12 9.94 -1.19
C HIS A 389 -15.98 10.56 -0.35
N GLN A 390 -14.79 10.78 -0.93
CA GLN A 390 -13.74 11.57 -0.26
C GLN A 390 -14.01 13.06 -0.43
N HIS A 391 -13.62 13.84 0.58
CA HIS A 391 -13.74 15.30 0.59
C HIS A 391 -12.47 15.97 0.05
N LEU A 392 -12.54 17.30 -0.07
CA LEU A 392 -11.43 18.21 -0.37
C LEU A 392 -10.78 18.68 0.94
N ASP A 393 -10.23 17.73 1.67
CA ASP A 393 -9.85 17.81 3.09
C ASP A 393 -8.39 17.38 3.34
N VAL A 394 -7.51 17.51 2.34
CA VAL A 394 -6.07 17.28 2.54
C VAL A 394 -5.53 18.18 3.67
N GLY A 395 -4.75 17.60 4.58
CA GLY A 395 -4.24 18.26 5.77
C GLY A 395 -5.20 18.25 6.97
N HIS A 396 -6.40 17.69 6.83
CA HIS A 396 -7.38 17.59 7.93
C HIS A 396 -6.88 16.72 9.09
N PHE A 397 -7.21 17.11 10.31
CA PHE A 397 -6.97 16.32 11.52
C PHE A 397 -8.19 16.30 12.45
N LEU A 398 -8.26 15.35 13.38
CA LEU A 398 -9.27 15.27 14.45
C LEU A 398 -8.58 15.16 15.82
N ILE A 399 -9.21 15.71 16.86
CA ILE A 399 -8.75 15.55 18.26
C ILE A 399 -9.94 15.14 19.12
N TYR A 400 -9.75 14.07 19.89
CA TYR A 400 -10.74 13.51 20.79
C TYR A 400 -10.13 13.24 22.17
N LYS A 401 -10.85 13.61 23.23
CA LYS A 401 -10.57 13.20 24.62
C LYS A 401 -11.90 13.19 25.35
N HIS A 402 -12.38 12.00 25.76
CA HIS A 402 -13.75 11.73 26.22
C HIS A 402 -14.90 12.08 25.27
N GLN A 403 -14.77 13.08 24.41
CA GLN A 403 -15.67 13.50 23.34
C GLN A 403 -14.84 14.10 22.21
N GLU A 404 -15.46 14.30 21.04
CA GLU A 404 -14.83 15.04 19.93
C GLU A 404 -14.61 16.50 20.36
N LEU A 405 -13.39 17.01 20.22
CA LEU A 405 -13.01 18.39 20.56
C LEU A 405 -12.78 19.21 19.29
N ALA A 406 -11.92 18.69 18.41
CA ALA A 406 -11.78 19.15 17.04
C ALA A 406 -12.40 18.09 16.10
N GLY A 407 -13.50 18.45 15.45
CA GLY A 407 -14.32 17.54 14.63
C GLY A 407 -14.21 17.79 13.13
N ASP A 408 -15.19 17.28 12.37
CA ASP A 408 -15.34 17.48 10.93
C ASP A 408 -16.67 18.18 10.63
N GLY A 409 -16.65 19.19 9.76
CA GLY A 409 -17.72 20.15 9.55
C GLY A 409 -18.85 19.67 8.64
N GLY A 410 -20.04 20.22 8.89
CA GLY A 410 -21.22 19.98 8.06
C GLY A 410 -21.93 18.65 8.33
N HIS A 411 -22.89 18.35 7.47
CA HIS A 411 -23.71 17.15 7.54
C HIS A 411 -23.83 16.52 6.16
N TYR A 412 -23.74 15.20 6.09
CA TYR A 412 -24.10 14.50 4.86
C TYR A 412 -25.63 14.47 4.66
N ASP A 413 -26.17 15.57 4.17
CA ASP A 413 -27.61 15.75 3.99
C ASP A 413 -28.15 15.01 2.76
N SER A 414 -27.42 14.99 1.64
CA SER A 414 -27.67 14.19 0.44
C SER A 414 -26.50 14.35 -0.53
N PHE A 415 -26.15 13.27 -1.25
CA PHE A 415 -25.15 13.32 -2.33
C PHE A 415 -25.52 14.38 -3.38
N GLY A 416 -24.60 15.26 -3.73
CA GLY A 416 -24.76 16.29 -4.75
C GLY A 416 -25.67 17.47 -4.36
N SER A 417 -26.07 17.57 -3.09
CA SER A 417 -26.89 18.70 -2.59
C SER A 417 -26.10 20.02 -2.60
N SER A 418 -26.79 21.14 -2.42
CA SER A 418 -26.15 22.45 -2.27
C SER A 418 -25.20 22.49 -1.07
N HIS A 419 -25.61 21.94 0.09
CA HIS A 419 -24.77 21.86 1.28
C HIS A 419 -23.59 20.90 1.06
N ASP A 420 -23.82 19.76 0.42
CA ASP A 420 -22.78 18.78 0.10
C ASP A 420 -21.63 19.44 -0.69
N VAL A 421 -21.94 19.97 -1.88
CA VAL A 421 -20.91 20.42 -2.85
C VAL A 421 -20.35 21.82 -2.60
N ASN A 422 -20.99 22.61 -1.74
CA ASN A 422 -20.52 23.94 -1.38
C ASN A 422 -20.01 24.03 0.07
N TYR A 423 -20.28 23.07 0.94
CA TYR A 423 -19.82 23.17 2.33
C TYR A 423 -19.22 21.87 2.83
N HIS A 424 -20.03 20.83 2.96
CA HIS A 424 -19.64 19.60 3.66
C HIS A 424 -18.41 18.91 3.05
N LEU A 425 -18.35 18.78 1.71
CA LEU A 425 -17.20 18.18 1.05
C LEU A 425 -16.03 19.15 0.83
N ARG A 426 -16.22 20.44 1.13
CA ARG A 426 -15.30 21.53 0.81
C ARG A 426 -14.41 21.87 1.98
N THR A 427 -13.19 22.30 1.68
CA THR A 427 -12.10 22.57 2.63
C THR A 427 -12.49 23.46 3.81
N ILE A 428 -13.42 24.40 3.63
CA ILE A 428 -13.95 25.25 4.72
C ILE A 428 -14.60 24.48 5.88
N ALA A 429 -15.05 23.24 5.64
CA ALA A 429 -15.61 22.36 6.66
C ALA A 429 -14.54 21.57 7.42
N HIS A 430 -13.25 21.72 7.11
CA HIS A 430 -12.17 20.85 7.64
C HIS A 430 -11.14 21.64 8.45
N ASN A 431 -10.44 20.94 9.35
CA ASN A 431 -9.28 21.46 10.11
C ASN A 431 -8.02 21.61 9.24
N THR A 432 -8.01 22.55 8.30
CA THR A 432 -6.91 22.77 7.34
C THR A 432 -6.79 24.26 6.96
N ILE A 433 -6.13 24.59 5.85
CA ILE A 433 -5.89 25.97 5.40
C ILE A 433 -6.78 26.37 4.22
N LEU A 434 -7.24 27.63 4.21
CA LEU A 434 -7.78 28.31 3.03
C LEU A 434 -6.76 29.30 2.48
N VAL A 435 -6.66 29.40 1.16
CA VAL A 435 -5.91 30.44 0.44
C VAL A 435 -6.85 31.03 -0.62
N HIS A 436 -7.32 32.24 -0.36
CA HIS A 436 -8.40 32.85 -1.12
C HIS A 436 -7.86 33.70 -2.30
N ASP A 437 -7.85 33.10 -3.48
CA ASP A 437 -7.75 33.81 -4.76
C ASP A 437 -9.17 34.19 -5.23
N PRO A 438 -9.53 35.48 -5.30
CA PRO A 438 -10.88 35.92 -5.67
C PRO A 438 -11.27 35.57 -7.11
N SER A 439 -10.31 35.25 -7.98
CA SER A 439 -10.54 34.89 -9.39
C SER A 439 -10.76 33.38 -9.60
N GLU A 440 -10.49 32.56 -8.59
CA GLU A 440 -10.60 31.11 -8.69
C GLU A 440 -12.07 30.67 -8.84
N THR A 441 -12.27 29.66 -9.70
CA THR A 441 -13.56 29.02 -9.93
C THR A 441 -13.43 27.51 -9.84
N TRP A 442 -14.55 26.84 -9.53
CA TRP A 442 -14.61 25.39 -9.38
C TRP A 442 -15.56 24.80 -10.41
N SER A 443 -15.16 23.64 -10.95
CA SER A 443 -16.01 22.83 -11.79
C SER A 443 -17.12 22.15 -10.98
N ARG A 444 -18.10 21.53 -11.65
CA ARG A 444 -19.12 20.72 -10.97
C ARG A 444 -18.47 19.51 -10.30
N ILE A 445 -18.96 19.14 -9.12
CA ILE A 445 -18.57 17.92 -8.41
C ILE A 445 -19.81 17.22 -7.88
N ARG A 446 -19.82 15.89 -7.85
CA ARG A 446 -20.98 15.04 -7.52
C ARG A 446 -22.23 15.37 -8.34
N ALA A 447 -22.01 15.80 -9.59
CA ALA A 447 -23.02 16.42 -10.45
C ALA A 447 -23.74 17.65 -9.86
N GLY A 448 -23.33 18.17 -8.71
CA GLY A 448 -23.85 19.40 -8.12
C GLY A 448 -23.12 20.65 -8.63
N SER A 449 -23.81 21.79 -8.56
CA SER A 449 -23.25 23.08 -8.94
C SER A 449 -22.47 23.69 -7.78
N VAL A 450 -21.18 23.92 -7.99
CA VAL A 450 -20.35 24.71 -7.09
C VAL A 450 -20.57 26.19 -7.39
N SER A 451 -20.89 26.97 -6.37
CA SER A 451 -21.39 28.34 -6.51
C SER A 451 -20.74 29.36 -5.58
N GLY A 452 -19.84 28.90 -4.70
CA GLY A 452 -19.08 29.72 -3.77
C GLY A 452 -17.59 29.37 -3.82
N ASN A 453 -16.75 30.41 -3.74
CA ASN A 453 -15.31 30.31 -3.55
C ASN A 453 -15.03 30.31 -2.04
N ASP A 454 -14.64 29.17 -1.50
CA ASP A 454 -14.29 29.02 -0.10
C ASP A 454 -12.79 29.30 0.15
N GLY A 455 -11.99 29.53 -0.89
CA GLY A 455 -10.53 29.58 -0.82
C GLY A 455 -9.87 28.21 -0.63
N GLY A 456 -10.63 27.12 -0.74
CA GLY A 456 -10.19 25.77 -0.43
C GLY A 456 -9.38 25.08 -1.53
N GLN A 457 -9.25 23.77 -1.41
CA GLN A 457 -8.58 22.90 -2.37
C GLN A 457 -9.29 22.90 -3.72
N HIS A 458 -8.52 22.68 -4.79
CA HIS A 458 -8.96 22.75 -6.17
C HIS A 458 -9.27 21.34 -6.74
N HIS A 459 -10.09 21.28 -7.79
CA HIS A 459 -10.26 20.05 -8.56
C HIS A 459 -10.65 20.31 -10.02
N SER A 460 -10.13 19.46 -10.90
CA SER A 460 -10.37 19.49 -12.36
C SER A 460 -10.63 18.10 -12.94
N TRP A 461 -11.12 17.16 -12.12
CA TRP A 461 -11.32 15.77 -12.53
C TRP A 461 -12.34 15.62 -13.68
N PRO A 462 -12.05 14.78 -14.70
CA PRO A 462 -12.95 14.56 -15.84
C PRO A 462 -14.30 13.97 -15.44
N HIS A 463 -14.30 13.01 -14.52
CA HIS A 463 -15.52 12.42 -14.03
C HIS A 463 -16.18 13.36 -13.01
N HIS A 464 -17.49 13.59 -13.12
CA HIS A 464 -18.22 14.50 -12.23
C HIS A 464 -18.13 14.14 -10.75
N ASN A 465 -17.87 12.87 -10.39
CA ASN A 465 -17.62 12.46 -9.00
C ASN A 465 -16.13 12.49 -8.61
N GLY A 466 -15.21 12.82 -9.51
CA GLY A 466 -13.77 12.69 -9.31
C GLY A 466 -13.35 11.25 -9.01
N ALA A 467 -14.07 10.27 -9.57
CA ALA A 467 -13.83 8.85 -9.38
C ALA A 467 -13.02 8.29 -10.53
N VAL A 468 -12.12 7.36 -10.21
CA VAL A 468 -11.30 6.63 -11.18
C VAL A 468 -11.86 5.23 -11.38
N THR A 469 -11.76 4.71 -12.60
CA THR A 469 -12.41 3.46 -12.95
C THR A 469 -11.74 2.25 -12.28
N ASP A 470 -10.41 2.20 -12.25
CA ASP A 470 -9.58 1.18 -11.57
C ASP A 470 -8.12 1.65 -11.41
N ALA A 471 -7.27 0.78 -10.84
CA ALA A 471 -5.89 1.10 -10.49
C ALA A 471 -5.02 1.45 -11.70
N ASP A 472 -5.26 0.85 -12.86
CA ASP A 472 -4.50 1.15 -14.07
C ASP A 472 -4.88 2.54 -14.61
N ALA A 473 -6.18 2.83 -14.69
CA ALA A 473 -6.65 4.18 -15.04
C ALA A 473 -6.14 5.25 -14.06
N TRP A 474 -5.98 4.91 -12.77
CA TRP A 474 -5.41 5.82 -11.77
C TRP A 474 -3.94 6.12 -12.07
N ARG A 475 -3.16 5.08 -12.39
CA ARG A 475 -1.73 5.21 -12.75
C ARG A 475 -1.52 5.95 -14.06
N GLU A 476 -2.43 5.79 -15.03
CA GLU A 476 -2.39 6.56 -16.27
C GLU A 476 -2.69 8.05 -16.05
N GLY A 477 -3.61 8.36 -15.13
CA GLY A 477 -3.99 9.73 -14.75
C GLY A 477 -3.28 10.27 -13.51
N GLU A 478 -2.13 9.71 -13.12
CA GLU A 478 -1.48 9.96 -11.82
C GLU A 478 -1.32 11.46 -11.51
N GLU A 479 -0.85 12.28 -12.46
CA GLU A 479 -0.65 13.73 -12.27
C GLU A 479 -1.90 14.50 -11.80
N LEU A 480 -3.09 13.96 -12.07
CA LEU A 480 -4.37 14.55 -11.72
C LEU A 480 -4.92 14.05 -10.36
N TYR A 481 -4.52 12.86 -9.94
CA TYR A 481 -5.05 12.17 -8.77
C TYR A 481 -4.07 12.13 -7.60
N ASP A 482 -2.78 12.26 -7.88
CA ASP A 482 -1.70 12.44 -6.94
C ASP A 482 -1.67 13.89 -6.41
N ILE A 483 -2.42 14.13 -5.33
CA ILE A 483 -2.69 15.48 -4.83
C ILE A 483 -2.04 15.78 -3.48
N ALA A 484 -1.49 14.78 -2.79
CA ALA A 484 -0.91 14.98 -1.46
C ALA A 484 -0.07 13.79 -0.99
N ASP A 485 0.98 14.07 -0.20
CA ASP A 485 1.86 13.03 0.35
C ASP A 485 1.98 13.12 1.86
N ILE A 486 2.10 11.97 2.53
CA ILE A 486 2.77 11.87 3.83
C ILE A 486 4.27 11.84 3.57
N LEU A 487 4.97 12.89 3.97
CA LEU A 487 6.40 13.04 3.76
C LEU A 487 7.22 12.29 4.81
N ALA A 488 6.75 12.27 6.05
CA ALA A 488 7.42 11.63 7.17
C ALA A 488 6.42 11.16 8.22
N PHE A 489 6.75 10.06 8.90
CA PHE A 489 6.00 9.51 10.03
C PHE A 489 6.95 8.81 11.00
N GLU A 490 6.82 9.11 12.29
CA GLU A 490 7.61 8.54 13.37
C GLU A 490 6.75 8.37 14.63
N ASP A 491 6.90 7.27 15.35
CA ASP A 491 6.34 7.09 16.70
C ASP A 491 7.42 6.59 17.65
N ARG A 492 7.75 7.39 18.66
CA ARG A 492 8.75 7.08 19.69
C ARG A 492 8.14 6.74 21.05
N GLY A 493 6.84 6.45 21.11
CA GLY A 493 6.14 6.18 22.36
C GLY A 493 5.83 7.48 23.12
N ALA A 494 6.83 8.28 23.51
CA ALA A 494 6.58 9.56 24.19
C ALA A 494 5.88 10.58 23.27
N TYR A 495 6.22 10.54 21.98
CA TYR A 495 5.60 11.38 20.96
C TYR A 495 5.37 10.62 19.64
N MET A 496 4.48 11.16 18.81
CA MET A 496 4.34 10.82 17.39
C MET A 496 4.57 12.08 16.55
N TYR A 497 5.32 11.96 15.46
CA TYR A 497 5.54 13.03 14.50
C TYR A 497 5.04 12.61 13.11
N VAL A 498 4.37 13.53 12.42
CA VAL A 498 3.95 13.37 11.02
C VAL A 498 4.15 14.67 10.27
N ALA A 499 4.58 14.56 9.01
CA ALA A 499 4.62 15.67 8.06
C ALA A 499 3.89 15.31 6.76
N GLY A 500 3.16 16.28 6.21
CA GLY A 500 2.46 16.13 4.93
C GLY A 500 2.72 17.30 3.98
N ASP A 501 2.78 16.98 2.68
CA ASP A 501 2.70 17.95 1.59
C ASP A 501 1.26 18.03 1.10
N CYS A 502 0.64 19.19 1.31
CA CYS A 502 -0.74 19.47 0.93
C CYS A 502 -0.82 20.32 -0.35
N THR A 503 0.32 20.65 -0.98
CA THR A 503 0.43 21.68 -2.02
C THR A 503 -0.41 21.35 -3.25
N ARG A 504 -0.31 20.11 -3.75
CA ARG A 504 -0.93 19.69 -5.02
C ARG A 504 -2.46 19.58 -4.93
N ALA A 505 -3.02 19.64 -3.72
CA ALA A 505 -4.46 19.74 -3.52
C ALA A 505 -5.02 21.14 -3.85
N TYR A 506 -4.18 22.16 -4.01
CA TYR A 506 -4.60 23.52 -4.35
C TYR A 506 -4.23 23.86 -5.79
N SER A 507 -4.90 24.87 -6.36
CA SER A 507 -4.55 25.37 -7.69
C SER A 507 -3.10 25.89 -7.71
N PRO A 508 -2.26 25.47 -8.69
CA PRO A 508 -0.89 25.96 -8.81
C PRO A 508 -0.83 27.46 -9.17
N LYS A 509 -1.97 28.06 -9.56
CA LYS A 509 -2.10 29.51 -9.80
C LYS A 509 -2.13 30.33 -8.51
N LYS A 510 -2.48 29.73 -7.36
CA LYS A 510 -2.62 30.45 -6.09
C LYS A 510 -1.61 30.07 -5.02
N LEU A 511 -1.10 28.83 -5.06
CA LEU A 511 -0.24 28.29 -4.02
C LEU A 511 1.11 27.86 -4.60
N VAL A 512 2.20 28.18 -3.89
CA VAL A 512 3.56 27.69 -4.17
C VAL A 512 3.83 26.44 -3.35
N TYR A 513 3.58 26.49 -2.04
CA TYR A 513 3.65 25.32 -1.17
C TYR A 513 2.70 25.45 0.02
N PHE A 514 2.23 24.31 0.52
CA PHE A 514 1.65 24.14 1.85
C PHE A 514 2.14 22.82 2.43
N THR A 515 2.95 22.91 3.50
CA THR A 515 3.36 21.73 4.28
C THR A 515 2.89 21.87 5.71
N ARG A 516 2.55 20.75 6.34
CA ARG A 516 2.08 20.66 7.72
C ARG A 516 2.92 19.65 8.49
N GLN A 517 3.44 20.06 9.64
CA GLN A 517 4.14 19.20 10.59
C GLN A 517 3.34 19.15 11.89
N ILE A 518 3.17 17.95 12.44
CA ILE A 518 2.44 17.75 13.69
C ILE A 518 3.27 16.87 14.61
N VAL A 519 3.53 17.35 15.83
CA VAL A 519 4.06 16.55 16.94
C VAL A 519 2.94 16.33 17.94
N PHE A 520 2.56 15.09 18.19
CA PHE A 520 1.68 14.69 19.29
C PHE A 520 2.53 14.21 20.47
N LEU A 521 2.76 15.08 21.46
CA LEU A 521 3.31 14.75 22.75
C LEU A 521 2.24 14.06 23.61
N ARG A 522 2.46 12.80 23.96
CA ARG A 522 1.51 12.06 24.79
C ARG A 522 1.56 12.58 26.24
N PRO A 523 0.42 12.63 26.95
CA PRO A 523 -0.87 12.07 26.55
C PRO A 523 -1.80 13.00 25.77
N GLY A 524 -1.48 14.29 25.56
CA GLY A 524 -2.52 15.24 25.13
C GLY A 524 -2.11 16.48 24.34
N THR A 525 -0.82 16.74 24.11
CA THR A 525 -0.38 18.02 23.54
C THR A 525 0.03 17.85 22.07
N PHE A 526 -0.53 18.69 21.20
CA PHE A 526 -0.29 18.72 19.77
C PHE A 526 0.38 20.04 19.39
N VAL A 527 1.54 19.97 18.76
CA VAL A 527 2.21 21.15 18.16
C VAL A 527 2.06 21.04 16.65
N ILE A 528 1.34 21.99 16.07
CA ILE A 528 1.00 22.02 14.64
C ILE A 528 1.70 23.22 14.01
N PHE A 529 2.60 22.94 13.07
CA PHE A 529 3.35 23.94 12.34
C PHE A 529 3.08 23.84 10.83
N ASP A 530 2.53 24.92 10.27
CA ASP A 530 2.24 25.04 8.84
C ASP A 530 3.10 26.09 8.18
N ARG A 531 3.69 25.73 7.04
CA ARG A 531 4.34 26.67 6.13
C ARG A 531 3.46 26.85 4.91
N VAL A 532 3.00 28.07 4.66
CA VAL A 532 2.11 28.37 3.54
C VAL A 532 2.65 29.53 2.72
N ARG A 533 2.94 29.27 1.45
CA ARG A 533 3.36 30.30 0.49
C ARG A 533 2.35 30.45 -0.63
N SER A 534 1.69 31.59 -0.70
CA SER A 534 0.82 31.98 -1.81
C SER A 534 1.61 32.65 -2.93
N LYS A 535 1.05 32.62 -4.14
CA LYS A 535 1.61 33.31 -5.32
C LYS A 535 1.54 34.82 -5.17
N GLU A 536 0.44 35.33 -4.63
CA GLU A 536 0.24 36.75 -4.34
C GLU A 536 0.15 37.01 -2.83
N PRO A 537 0.70 38.12 -2.32
CA PRO A 537 0.65 38.44 -0.90
C PRO A 537 -0.76 38.77 -0.40
N ASN A 538 -1.64 39.24 -1.29
CA ASN A 538 -3.02 39.61 -0.97
C ASN A 538 -3.98 38.41 -0.92
N PHE A 539 -3.55 37.21 -1.32
CA PHE A 539 -4.35 35.99 -1.15
C PHE A 539 -4.41 35.65 0.33
N LYS A 540 -5.56 35.95 0.95
CA LYS A 540 -5.78 35.75 2.39
C LYS A 540 -5.63 34.27 2.73
N LYS A 541 -4.76 34.00 3.70
CA LYS A 541 -4.55 32.68 4.28
C LYS A 541 -5.32 32.57 5.59
N THR A 542 -6.04 31.47 5.77
CA THR A 542 -6.86 31.24 6.97
C THR A 542 -6.67 29.82 7.46
N TRP A 543 -6.19 29.67 8.68
CA TRP A 543 -6.16 28.39 9.39
C TRP A 543 -7.49 28.12 10.06
N LEU A 544 -7.99 26.90 9.93
CA LEU A 544 -9.32 26.50 10.39
C LEU A 544 -9.25 25.47 11.53
N LEU A 545 -10.08 25.67 12.55
CA LEU A 545 -10.44 24.62 13.52
C LEU A 545 -11.96 24.54 13.67
N GLN A 546 -12.50 23.34 13.48
CA GLN A 546 -13.89 22.96 13.60
C GLN A 546 -14.15 22.52 15.04
N ALA A 547 -14.57 23.47 15.86
CA ALA A 547 -14.79 23.29 17.28
C ALA A 547 -16.16 22.65 17.54
N MET A 548 -16.17 21.50 18.22
CA MET A 548 -17.41 20.78 18.54
C MET A 548 -18.32 21.53 19.51
N LYS A 549 -17.77 22.50 20.24
CA LYS A 549 -18.47 23.45 21.10
C LYS A 549 -17.87 24.83 20.91
N ALA A 550 -18.67 25.88 21.08
CA ALA A 550 -18.17 27.25 21.05
C ALA A 550 -17.08 27.45 22.13
N PRO A 551 -15.90 28.00 21.78
CA PRO A 551 -14.82 28.17 22.73
C PRO A 551 -15.05 29.36 23.66
N THR A 552 -14.59 29.25 24.91
CA THR A 552 -14.46 30.38 25.83
C THR A 552 -13.06 30.99 25.73
N ARG A 553 -12.93 32.30 25.92
CA ARG A 553 -11.62 32.98 25.97
C ARG A 553 -11.02 32.95 27.37
N ALA A 554 -9.72 32.67 27.45
CA ALA A 554 -8.91 32.81 28.66
C ALA A 554 -7.65 33.61 28.30
N GLY A 555 -7.70 34.94 28.50
CA GLY A 555 -6.68 35.83 27.97
C GLY A 555 -6.61 35.75 26.43
N PRO A 556 -5.43 35.52 25.81
CA PRO A 556 -5.30 35.35 24.37
C PRO A 556 -5.71 33.95 23.86
N ASP A 557 -5.92 32.98 24.76
CA ASP A 557 -6.15 31.59 24.40
C ASP A 557 -7.64 31.26 24.29
N LEU A 558 -7.94 30.17 23.57
CA LEU A 558 -9.30 29.63 23.44
C LEU A 558 -9.39 28.26 24.12
N ILE A 559 -10.52 27.99 24.76
CA ILE A 559 -10.78 26.73 25.45
C ILE A 559 -12.09 26.15 24.92
N ILE A 560 -12.04 24.97 24.34
CA ILE A 560 -13.23 24.19 23.96
C ILE A 560 -13.48 23.18 25.08
N THR A 561 -14.68 23.18 25.67
CA THR A 561 -15.09 22.14 26.64
C THR A 561 -16.27 21.35 26.08
N ASN A 562 -16.13 20.04 25.95
CA ASN A 562 -17.18 19.14 25.46
C ASN A 562 -17.32 17.90 26.35
N GLY A 563 -18.38 17.88 27.17
CA GLY A 563 -18.55 16.83 28.18
C GLY A 563 -17.38 16.84 29.16
N LYS A 564 -16.72 15.69 29.33
CA LYS A 564 -15.55 15.55 30.21
C LYS A 564 -14.21 15.93 29.53
N GLY A 565 -14.23 16.24 28.24
CA GLY A 565 -13.03 16.63 27.50
C GLY A 565 -12.88 18.14 27.40
N GLN A 566 -11.65 18.60 27.35
CA GLN A 566 -11.32 20.00 27.12
C GLN A 566 -10.11 20.14 26.19
N LEU A 567 -10.10 21.17 25.34
CA LEU A 567 -9.00 21.51 24.43
C LEU A 567 -8.58 22.96 24.67
N PHE A 568 -7.35 23.15 25.16
CA PHE A 568 -6.69 24.45 25.21
C PHE A 568 -6.04 24.74 23.86
N ILE A 569 -6.20 25.96 23.36
CA ILE A 569 -5.72 26.39 22.05
C ILE A 569 -4.87 27.63 22.23
N GLN A 570 -3.56 27.47 22.02
CA GLN A 570 -2.59 28.55 22.04
C GLN A 570 -2.12 28.82 20.61
N THR A 571 -2.37 30.04 20.12
CA THR A 571 -1.84 30.51 18.82
C THR A 571 -0.56 31.28 19.06
N LEU A 572 0.56 30.72 18.61
CA LEU A 572 1.89 31.32 18.76
C LEU A 572 2.28 32.11 17.50
N LEU A 573 1.93 31.60 16.32
CA LEU A 573 2.08 32.29 15.05
C LEU A 573 0.79 32.23 14.22
N PRO A 574 0.44 33.33 13.52
CA PRO A 574 1.13 34.63 13.53
C PRO A 574 0.94 35.38 14.87
N ARG A 575 1.96 36.12 15.34
CA ARG A 575 1.96 36.76 16.69
C ARG A 575 0.78 37.72 16.92
N ASN A 576 0.32 38.40 15.87
CA ASN A 576 -0.81 39.33 15.90
C ASN A 576 -1.95 38.79 15.02
N ALA A 577 -2.41 37.56 15.26
CA ALA A 577 -3.43 36.95 14.43
C ALA A 577 -4.80 37.63 14.54
N GLU A 578 -5.50 37.73 13.41
CA GLU A 578 -6.94 37.95 13.38
C GLU A 578 -7.63 36.62 13.73
N VAL A 579 -8.35 36.58 14.86
CA VAL A 579 -9.09 35.38 15.30
C VAL A 579 -10.58 35.65 15.25
N LYS A 580 -11.30 34.88 14.43
CA LYS A 580 -12.75 34.97 14.26
C LYS A 580 -13.41 33.66 14.66
N LEU A 581 -14.50 33.78 15.44
CA LEU A 581 -15.36 32.66 15.83
C LEU A 581 -16.62 32.73 14.98
N VAL A 582 -16.87 31.69 14.17
CA VAL A 582 -18.03 31.62 13.27
C VAL A 582 -19.03 30.59 13.79
N GLU A 583 -20.21 31.04 14.19
CA GLU A 583 -21.19 30.25 14.93
C GLU A 583 -22.60 30.33 14.33
N GLY A 584 -23.48 29.43 14.78
CA GLY A 584 -24.89 29.43 14.40
C GLY A 584 -25.10 29.36 12.88
N SER A 585 -25.99 30.21 12.35
CA SER A 585 -26.27 30.23 10.91
C SER A 585 -25.11 30.75 10.05
N GLN A 586 -24.14 31.46 10.64
CA GLN A 586 -22.96 31.94 9.92
C GLN A 586 -21.96 30.82 9.61
N LEU A 587 -22.03 29.70 10.35
CA LEU A 587 -21.15 28.55 10.15
C LEU A 587 -21.19 28.05 8.70
N TYR A 588 -22.37 28.08 8.07
CA TYR A 588 -22.62 27.61 6.71
C TYR A 588 -22.65 28.75 5.67
N ARG A 589 -22.16 29.94 6.01
CA ARG A 589 -22.21 31.12 5.14
C ARG A 589 -20.81 31.57 4.73
N TYR A 590 -20.60 31.71 3.43
CA TYR A 590 -19.39 32.31 2.85
C TYR A 590 -19.70 32.82 1.42
N GLY A 591 -18.88 33.73 0.88
CA GLY A 591 -19.11 34.29 -0.46
C GLY A 591 -20.48 34.96 -0.66
N GLY A 592 -21.08 35.52 0.41
CA GLY A 592 -22.41 36.12 0.39
C GLY A 592 -23.59 35.14 0.34
N LYS A 593 -23.34 33.83 0.27
CA LYS A 593 -24.35 32.76 0.16
C LYS A 593 -24.38 31.89 1.40
N THR A 594 -25.52 31.24 1.64
CA THR A 594 -25.72 30.34 2.78
C THR A 594 -26.06 28.94 2.28
N TYR A 595 -25.36 27.95 2.82
CA TYR A 595 -25.43 26.55 2.40
C TYR A 595 -25.84 25.67 3.58
N SER A 596 -26.99 25.95 4.20
CA SER A 596 -27.44 25.18 5.37
C SER A 596 -27.77 23.72 5.01
N PRO A 597 -27.46 22.75 5.90
CA PRO A 597 -27.83 21.36 5.69
C PRO A 597 -29.35 21.18 5.69
N LYS A 598 -29.87 20.29 4.82
CA LYS A 598 -31.31 19.98 4.80
C LYS A 598 -31.78 19.11 5.97
N ARG A 599 -30.85 18.41 6.62
CA ARG A 599 -31.14 17.53 7.76
C ARG A 599 -29.95 17.45 8.70
N ASN A 600 -30.24 17.27 9.99
CA ASN A 600 -29.24 16.92 10.98
C ASN A 600 -28.99 15.40 10.94
N THR A 601 -27.77 14.98 10.63
CA THR A 601 -27.40 13.56 10.55
C THR A 601 -26.65 13.03 11.78
N GLY A 602 -26.31 13.89 12.75
CA GLY A 602 -25.38 13.55 13.83
C GLY A 602 -24.57 14.74 14.35
N PRO A 603 -23.58 14.49 15.24
CA PRO A 603 -22.77 15.54 15.85
C PRO A 603 -22.00 16.34 14.79
N ALA A 604 -22.10 17.65 14.84
CA ALA A 604 -21.36 18.57 13.99
C ALA A 604 -20.76 19.71 14.85
N PRO A 605 -19.71 20.38 14.35
CA PRO A 605 -19.15 21.57 14.97
C PRO A 605 -20.19 22.66 15.22
N GLU A 606 -20.09 23.33 16.37
CA GLU A 606 -20.93 24.49 16.71
C GLU A 606 -20.24 25.82 16.38
N CYS A 607 -18.91 25.78 16.25
CA CYS A 607 -18.09 26.94 15.93
C CYS A 607 -16.96 26.55 14.96
N ARG A 608 -16.65 27.42 14.00
CA ARG A 608 -15.41 27.38 13.23
C ARG A 608 -14.52 28.54 13.66
N ILE A 609 -13.34 28.21 14.17
CA ILE A 609 -12.28 29.15 14.51
C ILE A 609 -11.49 29.42 13.24
N GLU A 610 -11.39 30.68 12.85
CA GLU A 610 -10.63 31.17 11.71
C GLU A 610 -9.47 32.03 12.23
N VAL A 611 -8.24 31.64 11.91
CA VAL A 611 -7.02 32.38 12.29
C VAL A 611 -6.32 32.86 11.03
N SER A 612 -6.10 34.18 10.90
CA SER A 612 -5.41 34.77 9.75
C SER A 612 -4.27 35.71 10.18
N PRO A 613 -3.22 35.87 9.36
CA PRO A 613 -2.26 36.94 9.53
C PRO A 613 -2.93 38.32 9.41
N SER A 614 -2.55 39.27 10.26
CA SER A 614 -3.06 40.65 10.20
C SER A 614 -2.43 41.51 9.09
N ARG A 615 -1.41 40.98 8.40
CA ARG A 615 -0.71 41.64 7.30
C ARG A 615 -0.63 40.70 6.11
N GLN A 616 -0.73 41.27 4.91
CA GLN A 616 -0.55 40.54 3.66
C GLN A 616 0.92 40.17 3.49
N SER A 617 1.18 38.91 3.13
CA SER A 617 2.49 38.35 2.91
C SER A 617 2.40 37.19 1.92
N ASN A 618 3.46 36.95 1.14
CA ASN A 618 3.53 35.73 0.34
C ASN A 618 3.70 34.49 1.22
N VAL A 619 4.50 34.58 2.29
CA VAL A 619 4.82 33.48 3.20
C VAL A 619 4.25 33.78 4.57
N ASP A 620 3.48 32.82 5.10
CA ASP A 620 2.99 32.88 6.47
C ASP A 620 3.24 31.54 7.16
N TYR A 621 3.59 31.64 8.44
CA TYR A 621 3.76 30.51 9.34
C TYR A 621 2.60 30.47 10.32
N PHE A 622 1.93 29.33 10.43
CA PHE A 622 0.94 29.08 11.48
C PHE A 622 1.55 28.11 12.48
N LEU A 623 1.51 28.48 13.76
CA LEU A 623 2.02 27.65 14.83
C LEU A 623 1.02 27.65 15.97
N HIS A 624 0.49 26.46 16.26
CA HIS A 624 -0.52 26.25 17.28
C HIS A 624 -0.09 25.14 18.23
N VAL A 625 -0.33 25.36 19.53
CA VAL A 625 -0.20 24.32 20.55
C VAL A 625 -1.61 24.02 21.09
N LEU A 626 -2.08 22.81 20.85
CA LEU A 626 -3.40 22.33 21.26
C LEU A 626 -3.22 21.29 22.36
N THR A 627 -3.80 21.47 23.55
CA THR A 627 -3.65 20.52 24.66
C THR A 627 -5.00 19.96 25.07
N ALA A 628 -5.21 18.67 24.86
CA ALA A 628 -6.41 17.93 25.19
C ALA A 628 -6.29 17.32 26.60
N THR A 629 -7.25 17.62 27.47
CA THR A 629 -7.26 17.23 28.89
C THR A 629 -8.66 16.82 29.34
N ASP A 630 -8.76 16.41 30.60
CA ASP A 630 -10.05 16.34 31.29
C ASP A 630 -10.54 17.77 31.59
N ALA A 631 -11.87 17.99 31.58
CA ALA A 631 -12.48 19.31 31.78
C ALA A 631 -12.27 19.90 33.19
N GLU A 632 -11.91 19.06 34.17
CA GLU A 632 -11.56 19.47 35.53
C GLU A 632 -10.07 19.82 35.68
N THR A 633 -9.26 19.55 34.64
CA THR A 633 -7.86 19.95 34.63
C THR A 633 -7.77 21.46 34.62
N GLY A 634 -6.86 22.02 35.43
CA GLY A 634 -6.61 23.46 35.49
C GLY A 634 -5.98 24.00 34.21
N ILE A 635 -5.10 25.00 34.33
CA ILE A 635 -4.49 25.67 33.18
C ILE A 635 -3.44 24.77 32.52
N ALA A 636 -3.48 24.63 31.19
CA ALA A 636 -2.43 23.94 30.43
C ALA A 636 -1.10 24.71 30.42
N ASN A 637 0.02 23.99 30.24
CA ASN A 637 1.34 24.62 30.15
C ASN A 637 1.38 25.70 29.07
N ARG A 638 1.84 26.89 29.43
CA ARG A 638 2.01 27.99 28.48
C ARG A 638 3.16 27.67 27.54
N ALA A 639 2.89 27.70 26.24
CA ALA A 639 3.91 27.54 25.22
C ALA A 639 4.51 28.90 24.84
N GLN A 640 5.80 28.90 24.51
CA GLN A 640 6.51 30.07 23.98
C GLN A 640 7.15 29.70 22.65
N ALA A 641 7.13 30.64 21.71
CA ALA A 641 7.78 30.47 20.41
C ALA A 641 8.88 31.53 20.23
N ASP A 642 10.08 31.03 20.01
CA ASP A 642 11.26 31.80 19.65
C ASP A 642 11.54 31.61 18.16
N ILE A 643 11.82 32.72 17.49
CA ILE A 643 12.04 32.74 16.04
C ILE A 643 13.45 33.24 15.82
N ASP A 644 14.30 32.36 15.32
CA ASP A 644 15.67 32.66 14.95
C ASP A 644 15.82 32.51 13.42
N ASP A 645 16.96 32.91 12.87
CA ASP A 645 17.18 32.83 11.42
C ASP A 645 17.12 31.37 10.94
N GLY A 646 16.09 31.05 10.14
CA GLY A 646 15.86 29.72 9.57
C GLY A 646 15.11 28.70 10.45
N GLN A 647 14.77 29.02 11.71
CA GLN A 647 14.19 28.05 12.65
C GLN A 647 13.14 28.67 13.59
N ILE A 648 12.16 27.87 14.00
CA ILE A 648 11.18 28.23 15.03
C ILE A 648 11.22 27.19 16.14
N THR A 649 11.53 27.63 17.35
CA THR A 649 11.60 26.77 18.54
C THR A 649 10.40 27.01 19.44
N VAL A 650 9.74 25.93 19.85
CA VAL A 650 8.55 25.91 20.69
C VAL A 650 8.88 25.27 22.02
N ASN A 651 8.84 26.05 23.09
CA ASN A 651 9.11 25.61 24.45
C ASN A 651 7.79 25.33 25.18
N ILE A 652 7.61 24.11 25.69
CA ILE A 652 6.42 23.64 26.42
C ILE A 652 6.86 22.85 27.65
N GLY A 653 6.82 23.50 28.83
CA GLY A 653 7.35 22.89 30.04
C GLY A 653 8.85 22.57 29.89
N GLU A 654 9.21 21.30 29.97
CA GLU A 654 10.60 20.82 29.81
C GLU A 654 10.93 20.38 28.38
N THR A 655 9.97 20.39 27.45
CA THR A 655 10.16 19.96 26.06
C THR A 655 10.34 21.17 25.14
N SER A 656 11.36 21.12 24.30
CA SER A 656 11.62 22.09 23.23
C SER A 656 11.54 21.39 21.88
N ILE A 657 10.71 21.92 20.98
CA ILE A 657 10.54 21.41 19.61
C ILE A 657 10.95 22.51 18.64
N THR A 658 11.95 22.24 17.81
CA THR A 658 12.41 23.15 16.78
C THR A 658 11.97 22.66 15.42
N PHE A 659 11.42 23.56 14.60
CA PHE A 659 11.08 23.31 13.20
C PHE A 659 11.93 24.18 12.28
N LEU A 660 12.36 23.62 11.15
CA LEU A 660 13.01 24.38 10.10
C LEU A 660 11.97 25.20 9.31
N THR A 661 12.29 26.45 9.00
CA THR A 661 11.37 27.33 8.26
C THR A 661 11.48 27.16 6.75
N ALA A 662 12.65 26.73 6.25
CA ALA A 662 12.91 26.56 4.83
C ALA A 662 12.35 25.23 4.26
N GLU A 663 12.28 24.18 5.08
CA GLU A 663 11.92 22.84 4.67
C GLU A 663 11.26 22.03 5.80
N VAL A 664 10.76 20.83 5.49
CA VAL A 664 10.23 19.87 6.48
C VAL A 664 11.40 19.26 7.23
N GLY A 665 11.31 19.25 8.56
CA GLY A 665 12.37 18.80 9.45
C GLY A 665 12.40 19.63 10.73
N GLY A 666 13.39 19.34 11.56
CA GLY A 666 13.53 19.90 12.89
C GLY A 666 13.99 18.86 13.89
N HIS A 667 13.97 19.21 15.18
CA HIS A 667 14.36 18.31 16.26
C HIS A 667 13.50 18.56 17.50
N ILE A 668 13.48 17.57 18.38
CA ILE A 668 12.88 17.64 19.72
C ILE A 668 13.97 17.40 20.76
N SER A 669 13.87 18.12 21.89
CA SER A 669 14.76 17.96 23.04
C SER A 669 13.96 18.10 24.33
N GLU A 670 14.36 17.38 25.37
CA GLU A 670 13.85 17.52 26.73
C GLU A 670 14.97 18.10 27.61
N ASN A 671 14.64 18.95 28.58
CA ASN A 671 15.64 19.54 29.48
C ASN A 671 16.45 18.45 30.21
N GLY A 672 17.74 18.36 29.91
CA GLY A 672 18.65 17.33 30.44
C GLY A 672 18.72 16.04 29.63
N GLY A 673 17.91 15.89 28.58
CA GLY A 673 17.96 14.81 27.59
C GLY A 673 18.72 15.18 26.31
N GLY A 674 19.02 14.17 25.49
CA GLY A 674 19.67 14.37 24.19
C GLY A 674 18.73 14.96 23.14
N ARG A 675 19.28 15.70 22.18
CA ARG A 675 18.56 16.18 20.99
C ARG A 675 18.23 15.00 20.07
N VAL A 676 16.99 14.94 19.59
CA VAL A 676 16.50 13.92 18.65
C VAL A 676 15.96 14.59 17.40
N GLU A 677 16.53 14.27 16.24
CA GLU A 677 16.01 14.77 14.96
C GLU A 677 14.62 14.19 14.67
N LEU A 678 13.71 15.06 14.23
CA LEU A 678 12.41 14.64 13.71
C LEU A 678 12.64 13.93 12.37
N ALA A 679 11.86 12.89 12.09
CA ALA A 679 11.96 12.18 10.82
C ALA A 679 11.85 13.16 9.63
N THR A 680 12.85 13.17 8.77
CA THR A 680 12.82 13.97 7.54
C THR A 680 12.16 13.19 6.42
N PRO A 681 11.68 13.86 5.35
CA PRO A 681 11.36 13.17 4.12
C PRO A 681 12.57 12.32 3.73
N PRO A 682 12.42 11.06 3.31
CA PRO A 682 13.54 10.35 2.69
C PRO A 682 14.02 11.22 1.54
N LEU A 683 15.34 11.42 1.44
CA LEU A 683 15.96 12.24 0.41
C LEU A 683 15.46 11.78 -0.98
N ILE A 684 14.42 12.47 -1.47
CA ILE A 684 13.72 12.48 -2.76
C ILE A 684 13.15 11.14 -3.30
N GLY A 685 11.87 11.11 -3.68
CA GLY A 685 11.35 10.27 -4.76
C GLY A 685 11.35 8.74 -4.62
N GLY A 686 10.64 8.18 -3.63
CA GLY A 686 10.40 6.73 -3.58
C GLY A 686 9.49 6.29 -2.44
N LEU A 687 8.21 6.70 -2.45
CA LEU A 687 7.28 6.38 -1.36
C LEU A 687 5.89 5.96 -1.86
N LYS A 688 5.77 4.72 -2.34
CA LYS A 688 4.56 3.90 -2.13
C LYS A 688 4.87 2.52 -1.52
N SER A 689 6.08 2.30 -0.98
CA SER A 689 6.46 1.01 -0.40
C SER A 689 7.28 1.03 0.90
N THR A 690 7.79 2.17 1.38
CA THR A 690 8.83 2.22 2.42
C THR A 690 8.45 2.89 3.75
N LEU A 691 7.18 3.30 3.97
CA LEU A 691 6.71 3.69 5.31
C LEU A 691 6.37 2.46 6.16
N ARG A 692 7.40 1.71 6.59
CA ARG A 692 7.28 0.66 7.61
C ARG A 692 7.64 1.24 8.98
N SER A 693 6.84 0.91 10.00
CA SER A 693 7.00 1.39 11.37
C SER A 693 8.40 1.11 11.92
N ARG A 694 9.18 2.16 12.19
CA ARG A 694 10.34 2.07 13.09
C ARG A 694 9.79 1.98 14.52
N THR A 695 9.71 0.76 15.03
CA THR A 695 9.56 0.49 16.48
C THR A 695 10.79 -0.29 16.92
N THR A 696 11.78 0.39 17.47
CA THR A 696 12.91 -0.22 18.20
C THR A 696 13.33 0.68 19.37
N PRO A 697 13.83 0.11 20.49
CA PRO A 697 14.10 0.83 21.73
C PRO A 697 15.38 1.67 21.62
N ALA A 698 15.46 2.71 22.46
CA ALA A 698 16.52 3.69 22.53
C ALA A 698 17.95 3.11 22.55
N ALA A 699 18.81 3.70 21.72
CA ALA A 699 20.27 3.71 21.87
C ALA A 699 20.75 5.13 21.51
N ASP A 700 21.67 5.66 22.32
CA ASP A 700 22.20 7.02 22.32
C ASP A 700 22.87 7.47 20.99
N GLY A 701 22.82 8.78 20.72
CA GLY A 701 23.96 9.52 20.18
C GLY A 701 24.01 9.84 18.67
N THR A 702 24.15 11.14 18.38
CA THR A 702 24.80 11.82 17.24
C THR A 702 24.21 11.74 15.82
N SER A 703 23.93 12.92 15.25
CA SER A 703 23.77 13.15 13.81
C SER A 703 25.13 13.03 13.12
N ASP A 704 25.27 12.10 12.18
CA ASP A 704 26.28 12.19 11.13
C ASP A 704 25.59 11.86 9.80
N THR A 705 25.43 12.86 8.93
CA THR A 705 25.37 12.57 7.48
C THR A 705 26.73 11.95 7.15
N ALA A 706 26.79 10.62 7.03
CA ALA A 706 28.02 9.90 6.72
C ALA A 706 28.69 10.56 5.51
N GLN A 707 29.78 11.28 5.74
CA GLN A 707 30.59 11.79 4.66
C GLN A 707 31.14 10.57 3.91
N ILE A 708 31.04 10.56 2.57
CA ILE A 708 31.59 9.48 1.76
C ILE A 708 33.08 9.34 2.13
N PRO A 709 33.57 8.15 2.53
CA PRO A 709 34.95 7.98 2.93
C PRO A 709 35.88 8.50 1.83
N GLU A 710 36.90 9.28 2.22
CA GLU A 710 37.84 9.93 1.28
C GLU A 710 38.47 8.94 0.28
N LYS A 711 38.65 7.69 0.71
CA LYS A 711 39.18 6.60 -0.13
C LYS A 711 38.28 6.19 -1.31
N ILE A 712 36.98 6.51 -1.27
CA ILE A 712 36.01 6.13 -2.31
C ILE A 712 35.22 7.33 -2.85
N SER A 713 35.43 8.55 -2.36
CA SER A 713 34.68 9.75 -2.79
C SER A 713 34.88 10.04 -4.27
N SER A 714 36.12 9.97 -4.76
CA SER A 714 36.44 10.22 -6.17
C SER A 714 35.87 9.17 -7.13
N LEU A 715 35.33 8.05 -6.63
CA LEU A 715 34.78 6.99 -7.48
C LEU A 715 33.38 7.33 -8.01
N PHE A 716 32.70 8.33 -7.44
CA PHE A 716 31.35 8.74 -7.82
C PHE A 716 31.33 9.81 -8.93
N GLU A 717 32.49 10.28 -9.36
CA GLU A 717 32.63 11.32 -10.38
C GLU A 717 33.20 10.73 -11.69
N PRO A 718 32.58 11.00 -12.85
CA PRO A 718 33.19 10.64 -14.12
C PRO A 718 34.48 11.45 -14.36
N PRO A 719 35.51 10.86 -14.98
CA PRO A 719 36.66 11.61 -15.47
C PRO A 719 36.20 12.78 -16.37
N PRO A 720 36.88 13.94 -16.34
CA PRO A 720 36.46 15.13 -17.08
C PRO A 720 36.21 14.89 -18.57
N GLU A 721 36.95 13.98 -19.21
CA GLU A 721 36.79 13.63 -20.62
C GLU A 721 35.49 12.87 -20.94
N PHE A 722 34.82 12.29 -19.94
CA PHE A 722 33.55 11.57 -20.08
C PHE A 722 32.40 12.26 -19.34
N ALA A 723 32.63 13.39 -18.68
CA ALA A 723 31.56 14.17 -18.07
C ALA A 723 30.56 14.60 -19.16
N ASP A 724 29.27 14.36 -18.92
CA ASP A 724 28.17 14.66 -19.85
C ASP A 724 28.27 13.99 -21.25
N ASP A 725 29.18 13.03 -21.45
CA ASP A 725 29.22 12.20 -22.66
C ASP A 725 28.30 10.98 -22.48
N PHE A 726 27.27 10.85 -23.31
CA PHE A 726 26.28 9.77 -23.24
C PHE A 726 26.52 8.66 -24.28
N GLY A 727 27.54 8.80 -25.13
CA GLY A 727 27.74 7.95 -26.31
C GLY A 727 26.54 7.91 -27.25
N ASP A 728 26.48 6.88 -28.10
CA ASP A 728 25.37 6.68 -29.06
C ASP A 728 24.16 5.92 -28.45
N TYR A 729 24.08 5.84 -27.12
CA TYR A 729 23.05 5.07 -26.41
C TYR A 729 21.74 5.84 -26.31
N ARG A 730 20.62 5.13 -26.51
CA ARG A 730 19.28 5.70 -26.34
C ARG A 730 19.06 6.10 -24.88
N SER A 731 18.71 7.36 -24.62
CA SER A 731 18.46 7.82 -23.26
C SER A 731 17.31 7.05 -22.58
N PRO A 732 17.48 6.56 -21.35
CA PRO A 732 16.40 5.99 -20.57
C PRO A 732 15.39 7.06 -20.13
N LEU A 733 15.69 8.35 -20.31
CA LEU A 733 14.77 9.46 -20.09
C LEU A 733 13.87 9.76 -21.30
N VAL A 734 13.67 8.77 -22.17
CA VAL A 734 12.75 8.83 -23.31
C VAL A 734 11.89 7.56 -23.35
N PHE A 735 10.57 7.72 -23.38
CA PHE A 735 9.59 6.63 -23.55
C PHE A 735 9.69 5.98 -24.94
N ASN A 736 9.13 4.78 -25.12
CA ASN A 736 9.14 4.10 -26.44
C ASN A 736 8.35 4.84 -27.52
N ASP A 737 7.40 5.70 -27.14
CA ASP A 737 6.69 6.59 -28.06
C ASP A 737 7.48 7.85 -28.45
N GLY A 738 8.69 8.03 -27.91
CA GLY A 738 9.56 9.18 -28.15
C GLY A 738 9.33 10.37 -27.21
N THR A 739 8.37 10.30 -26.29
CA THR A 739 8.13 11.38 -25.32
C THR A 739 9.19 11.41 -24.21
N ALA A 740 9.43 12.59 -23.63
CA ALA A 740 10.48 12.79 -22.64
C ALA A 740 10.02 12.46 -21.19
N VAL A 741 10.91 11.85 -20.43
CA VAL A 741 10.78 11.60 -18.99
C VAL A 741 11.31 12.82 -18.23
N LYS A 742 10.43 13.61 -17.61
CA LYS A 742 10.78 14.89 -16.99
C LYS A 742 10.53 14.96 -15.48
N THR A 743 9.92 13.92 -14.91
CA THR A 743 9.50 13.90 -13.50
C THR A 743 9.77 12.50 -12.91
N PRO A 744 9.87 12.38 -11.57
CA PRO A 744 9.94 11.09 -10.89
C PRO A 744 8.75 10.14 -11.22
N ALA A 745 7.56 10.68 -11.44
CA ALA A 745 6.40 9.91 -11.88
C ALA A 745 6.59 9.35 -13.31
N ASN A 746 7.09 10.17 -14.24
CA ASN A 746 7.44 9.70 -15.58
C ASN A 746 8.51 8.60 -15.51
N TRP A 747 9.51 8.75 -14.64
CA TRP A 747 10.52 7.72 -14.45
C TRP A 747 9.91 6.42 -13.95
N SER A 748 9.00 6.48 -12.96
CA SER A 748 8.30 5.29 -12.46
C SER A 748 7.54 4.55 -13.55
N ARG A 749 6.93 5.27 -14.51
CA ARG A 749 6.30 4.67 -15.70
C ARG A 749 7.32 4.08 -16.67
N ARG A 750 8.37 4.84 -16.99
CA ARG A 750 9.43 4.40 -17.91
C ARG A 750 10.19 3.19 -17.39
N ARG A 751 10.43 3.13 -16.09
CA ARG A 751 10.98 1.97 -15.38
C ARG A 751 10.19 0.70 -15.66
N ARG A 752 8.85 0.75 -15.51
CA ARG A 752 7.96 -0.38 -15.81
C ARG A 752 7.99 -0.76 -17.29
N GLU A 753 8.09 0.23 -18.18
CA GLU A 753 8.21 0.01 -19.62
C GLU A 753 9.51 -0.72 -19.98
N ILE A 754 10.65 -0.33 -19.40
CA ILE A 754 11.93 -1.03 -19.58
C ILE A 754 11.81 -2.48 -19.10
N ILE A 755 11.30 -2.71 -17.88
CA ILE A 755 11.12 -4.07 -17.34
C ILE A 755 10.23 -4.90 -18.27
N ALA A 756 9.09 -4.36 -18.71
CA ALA A 756 8.17 -5.07 -19.60
C ALA A 756 8.81 -5.42 -20.95
N SER A 757 9.58 -4.50 -21.56
CA SER A 757 10.32 -4.77 -22.79
C SER A 757 11.32 -5.91 -22.62
N TRP A 758 12.11 -5.89 -21.54
CA TRP A 758 13.10 -6.92 -21.25
C TRP A 758 12.46 -8.27 -20.89
N GLU A 759 11.38 -8.30 -20.10
CA GLU A 759 10.62 -9.52 -19.78
C GLU A 759 9.95 -10.12 -21.02
N ALA A 760 9.43 -9.30 -21.94
CA ALA A 760 8.85 -9.80 -23.19
C ALA A 760 9.86 -10.48 -24.12
N ILE A 761 11.16 -10.21 -23.93
CA ILE A 761 12.25 -10.78 -24.73
C ILE A 761 12.90 -11.96 -23.99
N MET A 762 13.17 -11.80 -22.71
CA MET A 762 13.85 -12.81 -21.90
C MET A 762 12.90 -13.83 -21.28
N GLY A 763 11.60 -13.55 -21.20
CA GLY A 763 10.57 -14.34 -20.52
C GLY A 763 10.40 -13.95 -19.04
N SER A 764 9.18 -14.13 -18.53
CA SER A 764 8.76 -13.73 -17.17
C SER A 764 9.08 -14.79 -16.12
N TRP A 765 9.36 -14.34 -14.89
CA TRP A 765 9.58 -15.22 -13.75
C TRP A 765 8.28 -15.87 -13.26
N PRO A 766 8.36 -17.09 -12.68
CA PRO A 766 7.30 -17.57 -11.79
C PRO A 766 7.30 -16.75 -10.48
N PRO A 767 6.27 -16.87 -9.64
CA PRO A 767 6.29 -16.28 -8.30
C PRO A 767 7.54 -16.68 -7.51
N LEU A 768 8.06 -15.74 -6.71
CA LEU A 768 9.12 -16.05 -5.74
C LEU A 768 8.59 -16.99 -4.66
N ILE A 769 9.50 -17.75 -4.05
CA ILE A 769 9.16 -18.65 -2.94
C ILE A 769 8.95 -17.78 -1.69
N ASP A 770 7.78 -17.86 -1.07
CA ASP A 770 7.41 -17.01 0.09
C ASP A 770 8.34 -17.24 1.30
N LYS A 771 8.77 -18.49 1.50
CA LYS A 771 9.68 -18.89 2.59
C LYS A 771 10.68 -19.95 2.09
N PRO A 772 11.73 -19.55 1.35
CA PRO A 772 12.70 -20.48 0.82
C PRO A 772 13.40 -21.21 1.97
N ARG A 773 13.46 -22.54 1.92
CA ARG A 773 14.11 -23.32 2.97
C ARG A 773 15.64 -23.20 2.87
N ILE A 774 16.30 -23.00 4.00
CA ILE A 774 17.73 -23.20 4.17
C ILE A 774 17.94 -24.45 5.02
N GLU A 775 18.54 -25.48 4.44
CA GLU A 775 18.98 -26.67 5.15
C GLU A 775 20.45 -26.52 5.55
N TYR A 776 20.75 -26.67 6.84
CA TYR A 776 22.10 -26.58 7.39
C TYR A 776 22.74 -27.96 7.41
N LEU A 777 23.84 -28.12 6.68
CA LEU A 777 24.51 -29.42 6.48
C LEU A 777 25.68 -29.62 7.45
N THR A 778 26.55 -28.63 7.57
CA THR A 778 27.69 -28.66 8.50
C THR A 778 27.92 -27.28 9.09
N GLU A 779 28.51 -27.23 10.28
CA GLU A 779 28.90 -26.01 10.99
C GLU A 779 30.38 -26.07 11.33
N GLU A 780 31.10 -24.98 11.08
CA GLU A 780 32.50 -24.83 11.42
C GLU A 780 32.75 -23.43 11.98
N ARG A 781 33.43 -23.37 13.13
CA ARG A 781 33.86 -22.11 13.73
C ARG A 781 35.15 -21.64 13.06
N ARG A 782 35.16 -20.42 12.51
CA ARG A 782 36.34 -19.82 11.85
C ARG A 782 36.56 -18.40 12.34
N GLU A 783 37.71 -18.13 12.96
CA GLU A 783 38.09 -16.78 13.43
C GLU A 783 36.95 -16.09 14.23
N ASN A 784 36.41 -14.98 13.71
CA ASN A 784 35.35 -14.16 14.28
C ASN A 784 33.96 -14.41 13.66
N PHE A 785 33.73 -15.58 13.07
CA PHE A 785 32.47 -15.94 12.44
C PHE A 785 32.20 -17.45 12.49
N THR A 786 30.96 -17.83 12.20
CA THR A 786 30.55 -19.22 12.02
C THR A 786 30.22 -19.46 10.55
N GLN A 787 30.79 -20.51 9.99
CA GLN A 787 30.53 -20.95 8.62
C GLN A 787 29.57 -22.14 8.65
N HIS A 788 28.48 -22.03 7.90
CA HIS A 788 27.57 -23.13 7.65
C HIS A 788 27.65 -23.56 6.19
N ARG A 789 27.82 -24.85 5.92
CA ARG A 789 27.50 -25.39 4.59
C ARG A 789 26.00 -25.57 4.53
N VAL A 790 25.35 -25.03 3.51
CA VAL A 790 23.89 -25.00 3.39
C VAL A 790 23.41 -25.53 2.05
N SER A 791 22.16 -25.99 2.00
CA SER A 791 21.39 -26.18 0.78
C SER A 791 20.21 -25.20 0.80
N VAL A 792 20.12 -24.33 -0.19
CA VAL A 792 19.10 -23.26 -0.26
C VAL A 792 18.09 -23.60 -1.34
N GLU A 793 16.81 -23.50 -1.01
CA GLU A 793 15.72 -23.61 -1.97
C GLU A 793 15.69 -22.38 -2.89
N ILE A 794 15.79 -22.58 -4.20
CA ILE A 794 16.04 -21.51 -5.17
C ILE A 794 15.05 -21.44 -6.33
N ALA A 795 14.24 -22.47 -6.51
CA ALA A 795 13.19 -22.51 -7.50
C ALA A 795 12.10 -23.53 -7.11
N PRO A 796 10.92 -23.48 -7.78
CA PRO A 796 9.84 -24.45 -7.54
C PRO A 796 10.30 -25.91 -7.72
N ASP A 797 9.44 -26.83 -7.27
CA ASP A 797 9.70 -28.28 -7.28
C ASP A 797 10.88 -28.71 -6.39
N ARG A 798 11.14 -27.95 -5.30
CA ARG A 798 12.22 -28.18 -4.33
C ARG A 798 13.61 -28.19 -4.95
N GLN A 799 13.81 -27.40 -5.99
CA GLN A 799 15.13 -27.20 -6.56
C GLN A 799 15.99 -26.40 -5.58
N THR A 800 17.19 -26.92 -5.32
CA THR A 800 18.11 -26.38 -4.34
C THR A 800 19.48 -26.12 -4.96
N VAL A 801 20.26 -25.26 -4.30
CA VAL A 801 21.68 -25.06 -4.60
C VAL A 801 22.49 -25.18 -3.32
N GLY A 802 23.63 -25.84 -3.41
CA GLY A 802 24.62 -25.86 -2.34
C GLY A 802 25.30 -24.49 -2.20
N GLY A 803 25.56 -24.08 -0.96
CA GLY A 803 26.23 -22.83 -0.67
C GLY A 803 26.91 -22.80 0.70
N TYR A 804 27.50 -21.66 1.02
CA TYR A 804 28.08 -21.37 2.33
C TYR A 804 27.41 -20.12 2.90
N LEU A 805 26.82 -20.24 4.08
CA LEU A 805 26.29 -19.12 4.87
C LEU A 805 27.31 -18.80 5.97
N LEU A 806 27.91 -17.63 5.91
CA LEU A 806 28.90 -17.16 6.87
C LEU A 806 28.25 -16.08 7.74
N VAL A 807 28.21 -16.32 9.05
CA VAL A 807 27.53 -15.46 10.03
C VAL A 807 28.57 -14.88 10.99
N PRO A 808 28.74 -13.55 11.06
CA PRO A 808 29.73 -12.93 11.93
C PRO A 808 29.33 -13.06 13.41
N ASP A 809 30.30 -12.92 14.29
CA ASP A 809 30.04 -12.84 15.73
C ASP A 809 29.21 -11.62 16.11
N GLY A 810 28.34 -11.80 17.11
CA GLY A 810 27.53 -10.75 17.70
C GLY A 810 26.05 -11.06 17.65
N LYS A 811 25.23 -10.09 18.08
CA LYS A 811 23.78 -10.27 18.24
C LYS A 811 22.98 -9.99 16.96
N GLY A 812 23.58 -9.36 15.94
CA GLY A 812 22.86 -8.84 14.78
C GLY A 812 21.80 -7.79 15.16
N PRO A 813 20.85 -7.47 14.25
CA PRO A 813 20.82 -7.90 12.86
C PRO A 813 21.93 -7.22 12.04
N PHE A 814 22.61 -8.01 11.21
CA PHE A 814 23.71 -7.58 10.37
C PHE A 814 23.21 -7.21 8.97
N PRO A 815 23.86 -6.26 8.27
CA PRO A 815 23.72 -6.19 6.83
C PRO A 815 24.18 -7.51 6.19
N ALA A 816 23.68 -7.83 5.00
CA ALA A 816 24.04 -9.04 4.30
C ALA A 816 24.48 -8.80 2.87
N VAL A 817 25.29 -9.71 2.32
CA VAL A 817 25.66 -9.72 0.91
C VAL A 817 25.54 -11.12 0.34
N LEU A 818 24.75 -11.26 -0.72
CA LEU A 818 24.73 -12.45 -1.57
C LEU A 818 25.93 -12.38 -2.53
N VAL A 819 26.79 -13.40 -2.49
CA VAL A 819 27.94 -13.53 -3.39
C VAL A 819 27.67 -14.66 -4.37
N VAL A 820 27.66 -14.33 -5.66
CA VAL A 820 27.37 -15.28 -6.74
C VAL A 820 28.59 -15.49 -7.64
N TYR A 821 28.93 -16.76 -7.90
CA TYR A 821 30.05 -17.11 -8.78
C TYR A 821 29.82 -18.47 -9.48
N TYR A 822 30.86 -19.00 -10.14
CA TYR A 822 30.81 -20.33 -10.77
C TYR A 822 30.57 -21.44 -9.73
N ASP A 823 31.29 -21.36 -8.62
CA ASP A 823 31.24 -22.24 -7.47
C ASP A 823 31.02 -21.44 -6.17
N ALA A 824 30.50 -22.09 -5.13
CA ALA A 824 30.22 -21.44 -3.85
C ALA A 824 31.49 -21.27 -2.99
N GLU A 825 32.46 -22.16 -3.19
CA GLU A 825 33.70 -22.29 -2.44
C GLU A 825 34.59 -21.06 -2.57
N THR A 826 34.74 -20.54 -3.80
CA THR A 826 35.61 -19.40 -4.09
C THR A 826 35.18 -18.18 -3.29
N GLY A 827 33.89 -17.84 -3.27
CA GLY A 827 33.37 -16.72 -2.47
C GLY A 827 33.60 -16.89 -0.97
N ALA A 828 33.49 -18.13 -0.47
CA ALA A 828 33.71 -18.50 0.94
C ALA A 828 35.21 -18.59 1.33
N GLY A 829 36.12 -18.30 0.40
CA GLY A 829 37.57 -18.35 0.63
C GLY A 829 38.14 -19.78 0.70
N LEU A 830 37.49 -20.72 0.04
CA LEU A 830 37.92 -22.11 -0.11
C LEU A 830 38.44 -22.41 -1.53
N GLY A 831 38.59 -21.36 -2.35
CA GLY A 831 38.99 -21.46 -3.74
C GLY A 831 40.00 -20.39 -4.12
N LYS A 832 39.75 -19.68 -5.22
CA LYS A 832 40.70 -18.74 -5.80
C LYS A 832 40.87 -17.47 -4.96
N GLU A 833 42.12 -17.11 -4.67
CA GLU A 833 42.46 -15.86 -3.97
C GLU A 833 41.91 -14.61 -4.68
N LEU A 834 41.62 -13.58 -3.89
CA LEU A 834 41.07 -12.28 -4.30
C LEU A 834 39.66 -12.34 -4.92
N ARG A 835 38.98 -13.48 -4.80
CA ARG A 835 37.55 -13.66 -5.14
C ARG A 835 36.72 -14.16 -3.96
N ASP A 836 37.35 -14.21 -2.80
CA ASP A 836 36.84 -14.59 -1.49
C ASP A 836 36.00 -13.47 -0.86
N PHE A 837 35.12 -12.84 -1.66
CA PHE A 837 34.36 -11.68 -1.25
C PHE A 837 33.45 -11.96 -0.05
N ALA A 838 32.83 -13.14 0.02
CA ALA A 838 31.98 -13.51 1.15
C ALA A 838 32.80 -13.62 2.44
N LEU A 839 33.99 -14.24 2.35
CA LEU A 839 34.94 -14.34 3.47
C LEU A 839 35.38 -12.95 3.96
N GLN A 840 35.75 -12.05 3.05
CA GLN A 840 36.21 -10.71 3.44
C GLN A 840 35.08 -9.86 4.03
N LEU A 841 33.87 -9.94 3.48
CA LEU A 841 32.70 -9.22 3.98
C LEU A 841 32.22 -9.77 5.33
N VAL A 842 32.24 -11.09 5.57
CA VAL A 842 31.88 -11.61 6.90
C VAL A 842 32.85 -11.16 7.98
N LYS A 843 34.15 -11.09 7.67
CA LYS A 843 35.16 -10.53 8.59
C LYS A 843 34.90 -9.06 8.91
N ARG A 844 34.17 -8.35 8.04
CA ARG A 844 33.69 -6.98 8.22
C ARG A 844 32.30 -6.91 8.83
N GLY A 845 31.73 -7.98 9.37
CA GLY A 845 30.44 -7.92 10.06
C GLY A 845 29.22 -7.94 9.15
N PHE A 846 29.34 -8.52 7.96
CA PHE A 846 28.21 -8.86 7.10
C PHE A 846 27.82 -10.33 7.25
N VAL A 847 26.54 -10.64 7.28
CA VAL A 847 26.12 -12.02 6.95
C VAL A 847 26.33 -12.23 5.45
N THR A 848 26.97 -13.31 5.05
CA THR A 848 27.18 -13.58 3.61
C THR A 848 26.68 -14.94 3.22
N LEU A 849 26.02 -15.01 2.07
CA LEU A 849 25.63 -16.26 1.44
C LEU A 849 26.39 -16.37 0.12
N SER A 850 27.27 -17.35 0.01
CA SER A 850 28.01 -17.67 -1.21
C SER A 850 27.37 -18.86 -1.91
N ILE A 851 26.97 -18.69 -3.18
CA ILE A 851 26.35 -19.76 -3.98
C ILE A 851 27.04 -19.88 -5.34
N GLY A 852 27.07 -21.11 -5.86
CA GLY A 852 27.56 -21.42 -7.21
C GLY A 852 26.44 -21.52 -8.25
N THR A 853 26.80 -21.87 -9.47
CA THR A 853 25.85 -22.10 -10.56
C THR A 853 24.93 -23.29 -10.25
N PRO A 854 23.60 -23.13 -10.24
CA PRO A 854 22.67 -24.24 -10.07
C PRO A 854 22.77 -25.27 -11.21
N ASP A 855 22.47 -26.54 -10.93
CA ASP A 855 22.58 -27.64 -11.90
C ASP A 855 21.80 -27.40 -13.20
N PHE A 856 20.64 -26.73 -13.10
CA PHE A 856 19.80 -26.40 -14.25
C PHE A 856 20.29 -25.20 -15.07
N CYS A 857 21.37 -24.53 -14.67
CA CYS A 857 22.02 -23.44 -15.41
C CYS A 857 23.43 -23.85 -15.85
N SER A 858 23.61 -25.14 -16.20
CA SER A 858 24.89 -25.71 -16.63
C SER A 858 25.60 -24.84 -17.67
N LEU A 859 26.89 -24.59 -17.44
CA LEU A 859 27.79 -23.93 -18.39
C LEU A 859 28.34 -24.90 -19.45
N GLN A 860 27.95 -26.17 -19.38
CA GLN A 860 28.32 -27.21 -20.33
C GLN A 860 27.09 -27.70 -21.10
N ALA A 861 27.29 -28.04 -22.37
CA ALA A 861 26.25 -28.64 -23.19
C ALA A 861 25.87 -30.06 -22.69
N PRO A 862 24.59 -30.48 -22.80
CA PRO A 862 23.47 -29.70 -23.31
C PRO A 862 23.01 -28.65 -22.28
N TYR A 863 22.92 -27.39 -22.72
CA TYR A 863 22.38 -26.31 -21.89
C TYR A 863 20.93 -26.61 -21.60
N LYS A 864 20.64 -26.85 -20.33
CA LYS A 864 19.28 -26.95 -19.83
C LYS A 864 18.97 -25.60 -19.18
N PRO A 865 17.73 -25.15 -19.24
CA PRO A 865 17.31 -24.03 -18.44
C PRO A 865 16.41 -24.52 -17.29
N LEU A 866 16.15 -23.63 -16.34
CA LEU A 866 15.26 -23.88 -15.20
C LEU A 866 13.87 -24.34 -15.69
N CYS A 867 13.34 -25.44 -15.14
CA CYS A 867 11.96 -25.95 -15.35
C CYS A 867 11.40 -25.79 -16.79
N GLN A 868 11.59 -26.76 -17.70
CA GLN A 868 10.84 -26.87 -18.98
C GLN A 868 10.53 -25.52 -19.70
N THR A 869 11.52 -24.61 -19.75
CA THR A 869 11.42 -23.13 -19.87
C THR A 869 10.29 -22.43 -20.61
N GLN A 870 9.98 -21.25 -20.04
CA GLN A 870 9.53 -20.03 -20.75
C GLN A 870 10.51 -18.82 -20.69
N PHE A 871 11.72 -18.87 -20.08
CA PHE A 871 12.66 -17.71 -19.99
C PHE A 871 14.18 -18.03 -20.07
N GLN A 872 15.02 -17.02 -20.33
CA GLN A 872 16.47 -17.13 -20.62
C GLN A 872 17.34 -17.42 -19.38
N PRO A 873 18.48 -18.14 -19.52
CA PRO A 873 19.34 -18.53 -18.40
C PRO A 873 19.81 -17.39 -17.49
N LEU A 874 20.19 -16.23 -18.02
CA LEU A 874 20.62 -15.11 -17.17
C LEU A 874 19.46 -14.52 -16.34
N SER A 875 18.25 -14.54 -16.88
CA SER A 875 17.02 -14.22 -16.13
C SER A 875 16.74 -15.26 -15.05
N ALA A 876 17.01 -16.55 -15.32
CA ALA A 876 16.89 -17.61 -14.33
C ALA A 876 17.88 -17.48 -13.17
N LEU A 877 19.12 -17.08 -13.45
CA LEU A 877 20.09 -16.75 -12.41
C LEU A 877 19.61 -15.58 -11.54
N ALA A 878 19.08 -14.51 -12.14
CA ALA A 878 18.51 -13.40 -11.39
C ALA A 878 17.33 -13.83 -10.48
N TYR A 879 16.46 -14.73 -10.96
CA TYR A 879 15.39 -15.34 -10.16
C TYR A 879 15.94 -16.13 -8.96
N VAL A 880 16.99 -16.93 -9.17
CA VAL A 880 17.68 -17.67 -8.09
C VAL A 880 18.22 -16.71 -7.03
N ALA A 881 18.86 -15.62 -7.45
CA ALA A 881 19.37 -14.62 -6.52
C ALA A 881 18.25 -13.93 -5.73
N ALA A 882 17.09 -13.67 -6.35
CA ALA A 882 15.92 -13.11 -5.66
C ALA A 882 15.34 -14.06 -4.60
N ASN A 883 15.32 -15.37 -4.84
CA ASN A 883 14.95 -16.36 -3.83
C ASN A 883 16.01 -16.46 -2.72
N CYS A 884 17.30 -16.39 -3.06
CA CYS A 884 18.37 -16.37 -2.05
C CYS A 884 18.32 -15.10 -1.18
N HIS A 885 17.97 -13.95 -1.75
CA HIS A 885 17.69 -12.74 -0.98
C HIS A 885 16.54 -12.97 0.00
N THR A 886 15.43 -13.58 -0.46
CA THR A 886 14.29 -13.87 0.40
C THR A 886 14.70 -14.81 1.55
N ALA A 887 15.52 -15.82 1.26
CA ALA A 887 16.07 -16.73 2.25
C ALA A 887 16.95 -16.01 3.30
N LEU A 888 17.80 -15.07 2.85
CA LEU A 888 18.61 -14.22 3.73
C LEU A 888 17.74 -13.31 4.59
N ALA A 889 16.73 -12.66 4.00
CA ALA A 889 15.84 -11.72 4.67
C ALA A 889 15.00 -12.39 5.79
N ASP A 890 14.76 -13.70 5.69
CA ASP A 890 14.05 -14.48 6.70
C ASP A 890 14.94 -14.93 7.89
N LEU A 891 16.26 -14.73 7.82
CA LEU A 891 17.17 -15.02 8.93
C LEU A 891 17.07 -13.94 10.00
N LYS A 892 16.88 -14.34 11.26
CA LYS A 892 16.79 -13.43 12.41
C LYS A 892 18.03 -12.54 12.59
N GLN A 893 19.18 -13.02 12.11
CA GLN A 893 20.47 -12.34 12.20
C GLN A 893 20.69 -11.32 11.08
N VAL A 894 19.80 -11.24 10.08
CA VAL A 894 19.95 -10.36 8.92
C VAL A 894 18.95 -9.22 9.02
N ASP A 895 19.38 -8.02 8.65
CA ASP A 895 18.48 -6.91 8.41
C ASP A 895 17.93 -7.01 6.97
N PRO A 896 16.62 -7.26 6.79
CA PRO A 896 16.04 -7.51 5.47
C PRO A 896 16.08 -6.30 4.53
N GLU A 897 16.31 -5.09 5.05
CA GLU A 897 16.41 -3.86 4.26
C GLU A 897 17.87 -3.52 3.87
N ARG A 898 18.86 -4.29 4.36
CA ARG A 898 20.30 -4.03 4.15
C ARG A 898 21.00 -5.23 3.50
N ILE A 899 20.43 -5.73 2.40
CA ILE A 899 20.96 -6.86 1.64
C ILE A 899 21.51 -6.40 0.29
N GLY A 900 22.80 -6.59 0.05
CA GLY A 900 23.45 -6.38 -1.24
C GLY A 900 23.65 -7.66 -2.04
N VAL A 901 24.07 -7.52 -3.30
CA VAL A 901 24.54 -8.64 -4.14
C VAL A 901 25.82 -8.27 -4.86
N MET A 902 26.72 -9.23 -5.07
CA MET A 902 27.89 -9.02 -5.90
C MET A 902 28.42 -10.27 -6.57
N GLY A 903 29.23 -10.07 -7.61
CA GLY A 903 30.00 -11.13 -8.24
C GLY A 903 31.07 -10.58 -9.18
N HIS A 904 31.93 -11.48 -9.67
CA HIS A 904 33.01 -11.16 -10.60
C HIS A 904 32.85 -11.90 -11.93
N SER A 905 33.14 -11.26 -13.06
CA SER A 905 33.05 -11.86 -14.40
C SER A 905 31.66 -12.45 -14.66
N TYR A 906 31.53 -13.78 -14.85
CA TYR A 906 30.23 -14.48 -14.87
C TYR A 906 29.33 -14.11 -13.69
N GLY A 907 29.87 -14.11 -12.47
CA GLY A 907 29.13 -13.70 -11.28
C GLY A 907 28.75 -12.22 -11.30
N GLY A 908 29.53 -11.37 -11.96
CA GLY A 908 29.21 -9.95 -12.14
C GLY A 908 27.98 -9.76 -13.03
N LYS A 909 27.85 -10.55 -14.11
CA LYS A 909 26.66 -10.54 -14.99
C LYS A 909 25.44 -11.00 -14.22
N TRP A 910 25.60 -12.06 -13.43
CA TRP A 910 24.55 -12.56 -12.55
C TRP A 910 24.12 -11.49 -11.55
N ALA A 911 25.06 -10.90 -10.80
CA ALA A 911 24.78 -9.86 -9.81
C ALA A 911 24.07 -8.65 -10.44
N MET A 912 24.50 -8.19 -11.61
CA MET A 912 23.88 -7.09 -12.34
C MET A 912 22.42 -7.38 -12.70
N PHE A 913 22.14 -8.52 -13.34
CA PHE A 913 20.77 -8.87 -13.68
C PHE A 913 19.91 -9.07 -12.43
N ALA A 914 20.46 -9.71 -11.39
CA ALA A 914 19.77 -9.89 -10.12
C ALA A 914 19.39 -8.54 -9.49
N SER A 915 20.33 -7.61 -9.36
CA SER A 915 20.10 -6.31 -8.75
C SER A 915 19.14 -5.44 -9.58
N CYS A 916 19.23 -5.48 -10.91
CA CYS A 916 18.41 -4.65 -11.79
C CYS A 916 16.95 -5.15 -11.88
N LEU A 917 16.75 -6.48 -11.92
CA LEU A 917 15.42 -7.10 -12.07
C LEU A 917 14.71 -7.35 -10.73
N TYR A 918 15.45 -7.34 -9.60
CA TYR A 918 14.88 -7.50 -8.27
C TYR A 918 15.14 -6.29 -7.38
N GLU A 919 14.07 -5.56 -7.04
CA GLU A 919 14.14 -4.26 -6.37
C GLU A 919 14.61 -4.31 -4.91
N LYS A 920 14.54 -5.47 -4.24
CA LYS A 920 14.83 -5.54 -2.79
C LYS A 920 16.32 -5.54 -2.45
N PHE A 921 17.22 -5.79 -3.41
CA PHE A 921 18.65 -5.60 -3.17
C PHE A 921 18.91 -4.11 -2.94
N ALA A 922 19.45 -3.74 -1.78
CA ALA A 922 19.67 -2.36 -1.37
C ALA A 922 20.81 -1.67 -2.14
N CYS A 923 21.87 -2.42 -2.47
CA CYS A 923 22.96 -1.97 -3.35
C CYS A 923 23.68 -3.16 -4.00
N THR A 924 24.61 -2.90 -4.92
CA THR A 924 25.32 -3.96 -5.65
C THR A 924 26.72 -3.52 -6.07
N ALA A 925 27.63 -4.51 -6.23
CA ALA A 925 28.92 -4.30 -6.87
C ALA A 925 29.11 -5.28 -8.04
N TRP A 926 29.46 -4.75 -9.21
CA TRP A 926 29.68 -5.52 -10.43
C TRP A 926 31.17 -5.51 -10.77
N SER A 927 31.85 -6.66 -10.61
CA SER A 927 33.29 -6.75 -10.88
C SER A 927 33.56 -7.28 -12.28
N ASP A 928 33.84 -6.35 -13.20
CA ASP A 928 34.22 -6.55 -14.61
C ASP A 928 33.34 -7.54 -15.40
N PRO A 929 31.99 -7.42 -15.39
CA PRO A 929 31.12 -8.28 -16.19
C PRO A 929 31.07 -7.91 -17.68
N GLY A 930 31.56 -6.75 -18.10
CA GLY A 930 31.15 -6.15 -19.37
C GLY A 930 29.75 -5.56 -19.22
N ILE A 931 29.65 -4.32 -18.79
CA ILE A 931 28.37 -3.65 -18.49
C ILE A 931 27.65 -3.13 -19.75
N VAL A 932 28.14 -3.43 -20.94
CA VAL A 932 27.48 -3.14 -22.23
C VAL A 932 27.66 -4.30 -23.18
N PHE A 933 26.82 -4.40 -24.22
CA PHE A 933 27.06 -5.34 -25.30
C PHE A 933 28.26 -4.91 -26.15
N ASP A 934 29.26 -5.78 -26.26
CA ASP A 934 30.50 -5.49 -27.00
C ASP A 934 31.04 -6.77 -27.65
N GLU A 935 30.72 -6.96 -28.93
CA GLU A 935 31.14 -8.14 -29.70
C GLU A 935 32.61 -8.11 -30.12
N SER A 936 33.32 -7.00 -29.91
CA SER A 936 34.78 -6.97 -30.09
C SER A 936 35.52 -7.68 -28.95
N ARG A 937 34.83 -7.90 -27.82
CA ARG A 937 35.39 -8.47 -26.59
C ARG A 937 34.82 -9.85 -26.30
N ALA A 938 35.63 -10.89 -26.52
CA ALA A 938 35.21 -12.28 -26.38
C ALA A 938 34.71 -12.69 -24.98
N ASN A 939 35.03 -11.93 -23.93
CA ASN A 939 34.63 -12.23 -22.55
C ASN A 939 33.32 -11.56 -22.11
N VAL A 940 32.83 -10.58 -22.87
CA VAL A 940 31.53 -9.92 -22.64
C VAL A 940 30.39 -10.90 -22.93
N ASN A 941 30.48 -11.61 -24.07
CA ASN A 941 29.81 -12.88 -24.40
C ASN A 941 28.34 -13.14 -23.98
N TYR A 942 27.50 -12.11 -23.82
CA TYR A 942 26.06 -12.28 -23.51
C TYR A 942 25.29 -13.10 -24.56
N TRP A 943 25.81 -13.19 -25.79
CA TRP A 943 25.28 -14.00 -26.88
C TRP A 943 25.43 -15.52 -26.67
N GLU A 944 26.13 -15.96 -25.64
CA GLU A 944 26.33 -17.39 -25.41
C GLU A 944 25.06 -18.06 -24.84
N PRO A 945 24.83 -19.35 -25.13
CA PRO A 945 23.60 -20.05 -24.75
C PRO A 945 23.32 -20.14 -23.25
N TRP A 946 24.32 -19.98 -22.39
CA TRP A 946 24.13 -19.96 -20.94
C TRP A 946 23.83 -18.56 -20.37
N TYR A 947 23.59 -17.56 -21.24
CA TYR A 947 23.17 -16.21 -20.87
C TYR A 947 21.87 -15.79 -21.58
N LEU A 948 21.99 -15.04 -22.69
CA LEU A 948 20.87 -14.52 -23.49
C LEU A 948 20.82 -15.17 -24.88
N GLY A 949 21.76 -16.05 -25.21
CA GLY A 949 21.83 -16.75 -26.49
C GLY A 949 21.03 -18.05 -26.58
N TYR A 950 20.23 -18.39 -25.55
CA TYR A 950 19.60 -19.69 -25.44
C TYR A 950 18.44 -19.85 -26.44
N GLU A 951 18.42 -20.97 -27.15
CA GLU A 951 17.33 -21.45 -28.00
C GLU A 951 17.10 -22.94 -27.68
N SER A 952 15.83 -23.35 -27.50
CA SER A 952 15.50 -24.72 -27.08
C SER A 952 15.72 -25.77 -28.17
N ASP A 953 15.61 -25.37 -29.43
CA ASP A 953 15.70 -26.22 -30.62
C ASP A 953 17.06 -26.14 -31.32
N ARG A 954 17.97 -25.29 -30.83
CA ARG A 954 19.26 -25.03 -31.48
C ARG A 954 20.37 -24.76 -30.47
N GLN A 955 21.51 -25.43 -30.67
CA GLN A 955 22.74 -25.11 -29.95
C GLN A 955 23.69 -24.28 -30.82
N ARG A 956 23.97 -23.06 -30.36
CA ARG A 956 24.99 -22.19 -30.95
C ARG A 956 26.40 -22.69 -30.62
N ARG A 957 27.34 -22.57 -31.55
CA ARG A 957 28.77 -22.82 -31.27
C ARG A 957 29.36 -21.66 -30.48
N ARG A 958 30.21 -21.92 -29.49
CA ARG A 958 30.90 -20.88 -28.71
C ARG A 958 31.76 -19.99 -29.60
N GLY A 959 31.84 -18.70 -29.27
CA GLY A 959 32.70 -17.71 -29.93
C GLY A 959 31.96 -16.45 -30.34
N ILE A 960 32.69 -15.42 -30.79
CA ILE A 960 32.11 -14.13 -31.21
C ILE A 960 31.14 -14.30 -32.39
N PRO A 961 29.97 -13.64 -32.39
CA PRO A 961 29.01 -13.70 -33.49
C PRO A 961 29.61 -13.26 -34.82
N ASN A 962 29.35 -14.02 -35.87
CA ASN A 962 29.72 -13.67 -37.25
C ASN A 962 28.77 -14.38 -38.24
N ALA A 963 28.98 -14.18 -39.54
CA ALA A 963 28.12 -14.75 -40.59
C ALA A 963 27.96 -16.29 -40.50
N THR A 964 29.00 -17.01 -40.04
CA THR A 964 28.99 -18.48 -39.90
C THR A 964 28.61 -18.96 -38.49
N ASN A 965 28.56 -18.05 -37.51
CA ASN A 965 28.16 -18.32 -36.13
C ASN A 965 27.23 -17.21 -35.61
N PRO A 966 25.99 -17.13 -36.10
CA PRO A 966 25.11 -15.98 -35.87
C PRO A 966 24.69 -15.84 -34.41
N ARG A 967 24.14 -14.67 -34.08
CA ARG A 967 23.45 -14.39 -32.81
C ARG A 967 22.21 -15.29 -32.69
N THR A 968 21.90 -15.74 -31.49
CA THR A 968 20.71 -16.56 -31.15
C THR A 968 20.01 -16.00 -29.91
N GLY A 969 18.82 -16.51 -29.60
CA GLY A 969 18.09 -16.24 -28.37
C GLY A 969 17.66 -14.77 -28.20
N ALA A 970 17.43 -14.38 -26.94
CA ALA A 970 17.08 -13.01 -26.56
C ALA A 970 18.12 -11.98 -27.01
N TYR A 971 19.40 -12.34 -26.97
CA TYR A 971 20.50 -11.44 -27.38
C TYR A 971 20.33 -10.95 -28.82
N LYS A 972 19.96 -11.85 -29.74
CA LYS A 972 19.68 -11.47 -31.14
C LYS A 972 18.56 -10.44 -31.23
N LYS A 973 17.47 -10.64 -30.47
CA LYS A 973 16.30 -9.77 -30.47
C LYS A 973 16.62 -8.40 -29.87
N LEU A 974 17.29 -8.36 -28.73
CA LEU A 974 17.73 -7.13 -28.06
C LEU A 974 18.56 -6.24 -29.01
N LEU A 975 19.58 -6.81 -29.68
CA LEU A 975 20.40 -6.04 -30.63
C LEU A 975 19.62 -5.56 -31.85
N LEU A 976 18.70 -6.36 -32.39
CA LEU A 976 17.88 -5.96 -33.54
C LEU A 976 16.90 -4.83 -33.18
N GLU A 977 16.43 -4.80 -31.94
CA GLU A 977 15.50 -3.80 -31.41
C GLU A 977 16.23 -2.59 -30.79
N GLY A 978 17.56 -2.57 -30.80
CA GLY A 978 18.37 -1.44 -30.32
C GLY A 978 18.47 -1.33 -28.79
N HIS A 979 18.26 -2.43 -28.07
CA HIS A 979 18.42 -2.50 -26.61
C HIS A 979 19.88 -2.80 -26.21
N ASP A 980 20.33 -2.20 -25.12
CA ASP A 980 21.62 -2.46 -24.46
C ASP A 980 21.47 -2.38 -22.93
N LEU A 981 22.47 -2.83 -22.19
CA LEU A 981 22.48 -3.04 -20.74
C LEU A 981 22.38 -1.74 -19.93
N HIS A 982 22.65 -0.57 -20.52
CA HIS A 982 22.46 0.72 -19.84
C HIS A 982 20.99 0.96 -19.43
N GLU A 983 20.03 0.34 -20.13
CA GLU A 983 18.63 0.33 -19.72
C GLU A 983 18.43 -0.40 -18.39
N LEU A 984 19.14 -1.52 -18.18
CA LEU A 984 19.13 -2.25 -16.91
C LEU A 984 19.87 -1.49 -15.82
N HIS A 985 20.99 -0.81 -16.13
CA HIS A 985 21.67 0.04 -15.14
C HIS A 985 20.74 1.10 -14.57
N ALA A 986 19.96 1.74 -15.44
CA ALA A 986 18.99 2.76 -15.04
C ALA A 986 17.97 2.18 -14.05
N LEU A 987 17.67 0.88 -14.12
CA LEU A 987 16.79 0.20 -13.15
C LEU A 987 17.36 0.12 -11.73
N MET A 988 18.63 0.45 -11.51
CA MET A 988 19.16 0.61 -10.16
C MET A 988 18.67 1.90 -9.52
N ALA A 989 18.48 3.00 -10.26
CA ALA A 989 18.14 4.30 -9.67
C ALA A 989 16.85 4.24 -8.81
N PRO A 990 16.88 4.73 -7.55
CA PRO A 990 17.97 5.47 -6.90
C PRO A 990 18.97 4.62 -6.08
N ARG A 991 18.87 3.30 -6.12
CA ARG A 991 19.73 2.38 -5.37
C ARG A 991 21.17 2.45 -5.89
N PRO A 992 22.16 2.51 -5.00
CA PRO A 992 23.55 2.70 -5.40
C PRO A 992 24.17 1.42 -5.98
N PHE A 993 25.08 1.58 -6.94
CA PHE A 993 25.91 0.49 -7.43
C PHE A 993 27.34 0.92 -7.76
N PHE A 994 28.25 -0.05 -7.67
CA PHE A 994 29.67 0.13 -7.97
C PHE A 994 30.13 -0.78 -9.09
N VAL A 995 30.75 -0.19 -10.12
CA VAL A 995 31.45 -0.92 -11.18
C VAL A 995 32.93 -1.01 -10.84
N SER A 996 33.37 -2.20 -10.41
CA SER A 996 34.79 -2.50 -10.27
C SER A 996 35.33 -2.97 -11.62
N GLY A 997 35.60 -2.01 -12.51
CA GLY A 997 35.92 -2.23 -13.91
C GLY A 997 37.35 -2.71 -14.14
N GLY A 998 37.52 -3.67 -15.06
CA GLY A 998 38.80 -4.27 -15.44
C GLY A 998 39.03 -4.16 -16.94
N SER A 999 39.46 -5.28 -17.56
CA SER A 999 39.74 -5.27 -19.00
C SER A 999 38.48 -5.21 -19.85
N GLU A 1000 37.31 -5.62 -19.35
CA GLU A 1000 36.04 -5.61 -20.09
C GLU A 1000 35.25 -4.31 -19.88
N ASP A 1001 35.43 -3.70 -18.72
CA ASP A 1001 34.83 -2.43 -18.30
C ASP A 1001 35.89 -1.36 -18.06
N THR A 1002 36.43 -0.82 -19.16
CA THR A 1002 37.38 0.31 -19.15
C THR A 1002 36.68 1.64 -18.82
N SER A 1003 37.44 2.71 -18.59
CA SER A 1003 36.90 4.04 -18.22
C SER A 1003 35.86 4.58 -19.21
N GLU A 1004 35.93 4.21 -20.49
CA GLU A 1004 34.91 4.56 -21.49
C GLU A 1004 33.48 4.16 -21.09
N ARG A 1005 33.29 3.18 -20.19
CA ARG A 1005 31.95 2.79 -19.73
C ARG A 1005 31.22 3.89 -18.96
N TRP A 1006 31.90 4.95 -18.51
CA TRP A 1006 31.26 6.16 -17.98
C TRP A 1006 30.20 6.74 -18.93
N LYS A 1007 30.39 6.61 -20.26
CA LYS A 1007 29.38 7.02 -21.25
C LYS A 1007 28.00 6.40 -21.01
N THR A 1008 27.96 5.13 -20.61
CA THR A 1008 26.70 4.44 -20.25
C THR A 1008 26.23 4.73 -18.84
N LEU A 1009 27.16 4.90 -17.90
CA LEU A 1009 26.83 5.18 -16.50
C LEU A 1009 26.20 6.57 -16.34
N ASN A 1010 26.60 7.54 -17.17
CA ASN A 1010 26.00 8.88 -17.23
C ASN A 1010 24.49 8.86 -17.45
N HIS A 1011 23.96 7.87 -18.18
CA HIS A 1011 22.51 7.71 -18.32
C HIS A 1011 21.82 7.41 -16.99
N THR A 1012 22.44 6.59 -16.15
CA THR A 1012 21.90 6.28 -14.82
C THR A 1012 22.11 7.45 -13.86
N ILE A 1013 23.21 8.19 -13.99
CA ILE A 1013 23.42 9.46 -13.25
C ILE A 1013 22.34 10.46 -13.62
N ALA A 1014 22.00 10.62 -14.90
CA ALA A 1014 20.93 11.52 -15.34
C ALA A 1014 19.56 11.13 -14.74
N VAL A 1015 19.27 9.82 -14.65
CA VAL A 1015 18.07 9.34 -13.96
C VAL A 1015 18.13 9.65 -12.45
N ASN A 1016 19.27 9.41 -11.80
CA ASN A 1016 19.44 9.75 -10.39
C ASN A 1016 19.25 11.26 -10.14
N ASN A 1017 19.83 12.12 -11.00
CA ASN A 1017 19.67 13.57 -10.93
C ASN A 1017 18.21 13.99 -11.11
N LEU A 1018 17.48 13.36 -12.05
CA LEU A 1018 16.03 13.58 -12.21
C LEU A 1018 15.27 13.21 -10.92
N LEU A 1019 15.70 12.15 -10.24
CA LEU A 1019 15.16 11.69 -8.97
C LEU A 1019 15.73 12.43 -7.76
N GLY A 1020 16.60 13.44 -7.94
CA GLY A 1020 17.19 14.21 -6.85
C GLY A 1020 18.22 13.47 -6.00
N TYR A 1021 18.86 12.44 -6.57
CA TYR A 1021 19.92 11.70 -5.92
C TYR A 1021 21.28 11.96 -6.55
N GLU A 1022 22.29 12.10 -5.70
CA GLU A 1022 23.69 12.17 -6.09
C GLU A 1022 24.44 10.95 -5.53
N ASN A 1023 25.66 10.71 -6.03
CA ASN A 1023 26.56 9.68 -5.50
C ASN A 1023 25.96 8.26 -5.44
N ARG A 1024 25.18 7.89 -6.46
CA ARG A 1024 24.58 6.54 -6.59
C ARG A 1024 25.30 5.63 -7.57
N VAL A 1025 26.14 6.19 -8.44
CA VAL A 1025 26.88 5.44 -9.44
C VAL A 1025 28.36 5.64 -9.18
N ALA A 1026 29.07 4.57 -8.86
CA ALA A 1026 30.51 4.61 -8.67
C ALA A 1026 31.22 3.71 -9.69
N MET A 1027 32.43 4.08 -10.09
CA MET A 1027 33.30 3.23 -10.90
C MET A 1027 34.76 3.43 -10.56
N ALA A 1028 35.50 2.32 -10.54
CA ALA A 1028 36.95 2.31 -10.51
C ALA A 1028 37.47 1.40 -11.62
N ASN A 1029 38.67 1.67 -12.11
CA ASN A 1029 39.28 0.90 -13.19
C ASN A 1029 40.60 0.27 -12.77
N ARG A 1030 40.81 -0.99 -13.17
CA ARG A 1030 42.10 -1.68 -13.11
C ARG A 1030 42.46 -2.22 -14.50
N LYS A 1031 43.75 -2.47 -14.74
CA LYS A 1031 44.24 -2.87 -16.08
C LYS A 1031 43.73 -4.24 -16.56
N GLY A 1032 43.64 -5.21 -15.65
CA GLY A 1032 43.37 -6.61 -16.00
C GLY A 1032 41.99 -7.08 -15.56
N HIS A 1033 41.56 -8.21 -16.14
CA HIS A 1033 40.30 -8.85 -15.75
C HIS A 1033 40.28 -9.27 -14.27
N ALA A 1034 41.38 -9.81 -13.76
CA ALA A 1034 41.44 -10.31 -12.38
C ALA A 1034 41.33 -9.16 -11.35
N PRO A 1035 40.56 -9.33 -10.25
CA PRO A 1035 40.53 -8.36 -9.15
C PRO A 1035 41.91 -8.21 -8.50
N THR A 1036 42.18 -7.02 -7.98
CA THR A 1036 43.36 -6.70 -7.16
C THR A 1036 42.92 -6.45 -5.71
N ALA A 1037 43.88 -6.45 -4.77
CA ALA A 1037 43.60 -6.10 -3.38
C ALA A 1037 42.96 -4.69 -3.27
N GLU A 1038 43.46 -3.73 -4.05
CA GLU A 1038 42.92 -2.37 -4.13
C GLU A 1038 41.47 -2.35 -4.63
N SER A 1039 41.17 -3.03 -5.75
CA SER A 1039 39.81 -3.05 -6.30
C SER A 1039 38.83 -3.72 -5.35
N ASN A 1040 39.28 -4.73 -4.59
CA ASN A 1040 38.47 -5.41 -3.60
C ASN A 1040 38.20 -4.52 -2.38
N GLU A 1041 39.21 -3.78 -1.90
CA GLU A 1041 39.02 -2.83 -0.80
C GLU A 1041 37.96 -1.78 -1.13
N GLN A 1042 37.97 -1.25 -2.36
CA GLN A 1042 36.94 -0.30 -2.81
C GLN A 1042 35.52 -0.93 -2.81
N ILE A 1043 35.38 -2.20 -3.22
CA ILE A 1043 34.10 -2.93 -3.13
C ILE A 1043 33.63 -3.03 -1.68
N TYR A 1044 34.54 -3.38 -0.76
CA TYR A 1044 34.20 -3.55 0.65
C TYR A 1044 33.78 -2.22 1.28
N LEU A 1045 34.56 -1.15 1.05
CA LEU A 1045 34.24 0.19 1.53
C LEU A 1045 32.90 0.69 0.97
N PHE A 1046 32.59 0.39 -0.29
CA PHE A 1046 31.29 0.71 -0.89
C PHE A 1046 30.14 0.02 -0.16
N PHE A 1047 30.24 -1.29 0.11
CA PHE A 1047 29.22 -2.01 0.88
C PHE A 1047 29.14 -1.54 2.32
N GLU A 1048 30.27 -1.26 2.97
CA GLU A 1048 30.29 -0.70 4.33
C GLU A 1048 29.56 0.63 4.37
N PHE A 1049 29.84 1.54 3.43
CA PHE A 1049 29.18 2.83 3.36
C PHE A 1049 27.66 2.71 3.18
N PHE A 1050 27.19 1.90 2.22
CA PHE A 1050 25.77 1.85 1.89
C PHE A 1050 24.93 0.90 2.74
N LEU A 1051 25.53 -0.11 3.38
CA LEU A 1051 24.78 -1.13 4.14
C LEU A 1051 25.05 -1.10 5.65
N LYS A 1052 26.14 -0.49 6.16
CA LYS A 1052 26.29 -0.34 7.61
C LYS A 1052 25.64 0.94 8.16
N GLY A 1053 25.45 1.96 7.32
CA GLY A 1053 25.04 3.30 7.77
C GLY A 1053 26.21 4.05 8.42
N ALA A 1054 26.08 5.37 8.62
CA ALA A 1054 26.98 6.11 9.51
C ALA A 1054 26.89 5.47 10.91
N ASN A 1055 28.02 5.01 11.44
CA ASN A 1055 28.13 4.71 12.86
C ASN A 1055 28.09 5.99 13.67
#